data_AF-A0A534KJP6-F1
#
_entry.id   AF-A0A534KJP6-F1
#
_cell.length_a   1.000
_cell.length_b   1.000
_cell.length_c   1.000
_cell.angle_alpha   90.00
_cell.angle_beta   90.00
_cell.angle_gamma   90.00
#
_symmetry.space_group_name_H-M   'P 1'
#
loop_
_entity.id
_entity.type
_entity.pdbx_description
1 polymer ?
#
loop_
_entity_poly.entity_id
_entity_poly.type
_entity_poly.pdbx_seq_one_letter_code
_entity_poly.pdbx_strand_id
1 'polypeptide(L)'
;MRSSARAPTGSCGCGTGRSSRRRRRGAAEMALPDWSAWATLVGVILAAIVVGLRPLLARLAARNIGRRKSRVLIVVAGLLVGTAIISSSLVVGDTLSYIFLQDVYVRLGAVDELVSNAFNGQLFSFAESNATQIASDLAAVRSPVDGIAPVLLKVMPVRNIAGNKGNQQITVLGLNASAEGAFGPLTRLDGRPTDTNVLGPVEVFANERAAADLNATPGEDLTLFYGTTNQTIVHVSVAAIVRDVGKAAYGRRAILFMDLGRAQAAFNESGAINLIRVSNVGGVAEGVASSEQVTHDLRLSIAKDHLVGLQVDPVKANAIAQAVQVGRDATDLFLVMGAFGILAGVLLIVNIFVMLAEERKPELGVARAVGFLRGDLLATFALEGTFYAVVAAALGALAGLGLGYVMVYFFDKVVPHGEVVVTFHFDPTSVVTAFVAGTALTWITILVASWRVSRLNIVRAIRDLPEPGTRERSREVLIAGALIALVGTILTGWGFAADTGMGKIPGPPVLAIGIGIAAASRGWARAALTLAAAFNLTWILMPVGLLNQQTDNVSVAFVMTGVILVGSGILIAVFNISEALRALLRRANRGAGRPVLKTAVSYPMDKRFRTGMTVAMFALILFMVTLISMLQGLQASSLESFVQQQSGGYDVIAYTTTYSEIPNFRESLRANFSEALFSGGYNGTSSASVMPAKVEAIGGNRSYDYTLWGVDNFLIQTNQYGFTSFL
;
A
#
# COMPACT_ATOMS: atom_id res chain seq x y z
N MET A 1 8.33 20.37 -60.36
CA MET A 1 8.94 21.60 -59.82
C MET A 1 9.66 21.25 -58.51
N ARG A 2 10.99 21.42 -58.54
CA ARG A 2 12.02 21.44 -57.46
C ARG A 2 11.96 20.42 -56.30
N SER A 3 12.86 19.45 -56.43
CA SER A 3 13.54 18.67 -55.38
C SER A 3 14.51 19.51 -54.54
N SER A 4 14.69 19.17 -53.26
CA SER A 4 16.03 19.00 -52.66
C SER A 4 15.95 18.26 -51.32
N ALA A 5 16.46 17.02 -51.31
CA ALA A 5 16.84 16.29 -50.12
C ALA A 5 18.16 16.84 -49.55
N ARG A 6 18.33 16.79 -48.22
CA ARG A 6 19.63 16.81 -47.55
C ARG A 6 19.61 15.85 -46.36
N ALA A 7 20.47 14.85 -46.42
CA ALA A 7 20.98 14.10 -45.29
C ALA A 7 21.92 14.98 -44.44
N PRO A 8 22.34 14.48 -43.27
CA PRO A 8 23.79 14.31 -43.12
C PRO A 8 24.21 12.98 -42.52
N THR A 9 25.37 12.58 -43.02
CA THR A 9 26.32 11.54 -42.63
C THR A 9 26.78 11.62 -41.18
N GLY A 10 27.08 10.46 -40.59
CA GLY A 10 27.70 10.34 -39.28
C GLY A 10 29.16 10.79 -39.24
N SER A 11 29.64 11.07 -38.02
CA SER A 11 31.05 10.98 -37.66
C SER A 11 31.16 10.48 -36.22
N CYS A 12 31.93 9.41 -36.05
CA CYS A 12 32.42 8.93 -34.76
C CYS A 12 33.46 9.92 -34.22
N GLY A 13 33.42 10.16 -32.91
CA GLY A 13 34.46 10.87 -32.18
C GLY A 13 34.48 10.40 -30.73
N CYS A 14 35.51 9.60 -30.40
CA CYS A 14 35.81 9.11 -29.06
C CYS A 14 35.90 10.26 -28.03
N GLY A 15 35.25 10.07 -26.88
CA GLY A 15 35.38 10.93 -25.70
C GLY A 15 35.30 10.06 -24.44
N THR A 16 36.48 9.65 -23.96
CA THR A 16 36.71 8.89 -22.74
C THR A 16 36.25 9.61 -21.47
N GLY A 17 35.65 8.85 -20.54
CA GLY A 17 35.86 9.01 -19.10
C GLY A 17 35.01 10.04 -18.36
N ARG A 18 34.00 9.54 -17.63
CA ARG A 18 33.45 9.98 -16.32
C ARG A 18 31.92 10.02 -16.33
N SER A 19 31.26 8.91 -15.99
CA SER A 19 29.86 8.95 -15.53
C SER A 19 29.42 7.71 -14.73
N SER A 20 30.31 7.02 -14.01
CA SER A 20 29.94 5.84 -13.21
C SER A 20 29.62 6.14 -11.73
N ARG A 21 29.09 7.33 -11.39
CA ARG A 21 28.81 7.68 -9.97
C ARG A 21 27.46 8.33 -9.65
N ARG A 22 26.48 8.33 -10.57
CA ARG A 22 25.20 9.04 -10.35
C ARG A 22 23.90 8.23 -10.49
N ARG A 23 23.96 6.90 -10.46
CA ARG A 23 22.77 6.02 -10.49
C ARG A 23 22.67 5.07 -9.29
N ARG A 24 22.96 5.58 -8.09
CA ARG A 24 22.48 4.98 -6.83
C ARG A 24 21.41 5.90 -6.22
N ARG A 25 20.23 5.96 -6.86
CA ARG A 25 18.99 6.50 -6.30
C ARG A 25 17.83 5.87 -7.07
N GLY A 26 17.53 4.63 -6.72
CA GLY A 26 16.49 3.81 -7.35
C GLY A 26 15.93 2.79 -6.37
N ALA A 27 15.82 3.17 -5.10
CA ALA A 27 15.05 2.51 -4.08
C ALA A 27 14.62 3.62 -3.13
N ALA A 28 13.52 4.29 -3.47
CA ALA A 28 12.87 5.17 -2.53
C ALA A 28 12.18 4.27 -1.49
N GLU A 29 12.95 3.84 -0.49
CA GLU A 29 12.42 3.55 0.82
C GLU A 29 11.60 4.78 1.22
N MET A 30 10.31 4.60 1.51
CA MET A 30 9.55 5.61 2.23
C MET A 30 9.95 5.52 3.71
N ALA A 31 11.24 5.64 3.99
CA ALA A 31 11.72 6.04 5.29
C ALA A 31 11.20 7.47 5.49
N LEU A 32 10.50 7.71 6.60
CA LEU A 32 10.20 9.06 7.08
C LEU A 32 11.45 9.93 6.84
N PRO A 33 11.34 11.05 6.10
CA PRO A 33 12.54 11.57 5.47
C PRO A 33 13.51 12.07 6.55
N ASP A 34 14.81 11.99 6.27
CA ASP A 34 15.93 12.22 7.21
C ASP A 34 15.69 13.42 8.17
N TRP A 35 14.97 14.45 7.73
CA TRP A 35 14.61 15.62 8.51
C TRP A 35 13.90 15.32 9.84
N SER A 36 13.14 14.22 9.97
CA SER A 36 12.46 13.87 11.23
C SER A 36 13.43 13.34 12.29
N ALA A 37 14.38 12.50 11.86
CA ALA A 37 15.52 12.08 12.67
C ALA A 37 16.39 13.27 13.04
N TRP A 38 16.73 14.14 12.08
CA TRP A 38 17.46 15.37 12.38
C TRP A 38 16.71 16.30 13.33
N ALA A 39 15.39 16.45 13.21
CA ALA A 39 14.58 17.31 14.06
C ALA A 39 14.54 16.81 15.52
N THR A 40 14.38 15.51 15.74
CA THR A 40 14.46 14.93 17.10
C THR A 40 15.85 15.07 17.68
N LEU A 41 16.88 14.77 16.90
CA LEU A 41 18.27 14.79 17.34
C LEU A 41 18.69 16.23 17.70
N VAL A 42 18.34 17.21 16.87
CA VAL A 42 18.50 18.64 17.16
C VAL A 42 17.71 19.05 18.40
N GLY A 43 16.46 18.59 18.55
CA GLY A 43 15.63 18.91 19.70
C GLY A 43 16.16 18.36 21.03
N VAL A 44 16.63 17.11 21.02
CA VAL A 44 17.25 16.45 22.18
C VAL A 44 18.60 17.09 22.50
N ILE A 45 19.42 17.41 21.50
CA ILE A 45 20.69 18.12 21.69
C ILE A 45 20.42 19.51 22.28
N LEU A 46 19.46 20.27 21.75
CA LEU A 46 19.10 21.58 22.28
C LEU A 46 18.60 21.48 23.73
N ALA A 47 17.77 20.49 24.04
CA ALA A 47 17.33 20.24 25.40
C ALA A 47 18.51 19.89 26.32
N ALA A 48 19.42 19.01 25.89
CA ALA A 48 20.62 18.62 26.64
C ALA A 48 21.57 19.80 26.87
N ILE A 49 21.78 20.65 25.84
CA ILE A 49 22.56 21.88 25.92
C ILE A 49 21.92 22.85 26.93
N VAL A 50 20.59 23.03 26.89
CA VAL A 50 19.89 23.91 27.84
C VAL A 50 19.96 23.34 29.27
N VAL A 51 19.87 22.02 29.44
CA VAL A 51 20.03 21.35 30.74
C VAL A 51 21.44 21.58 31.30
N GLY A 52 22.48 21.46 30.47
CA GLY A 52 23.87 21.67 30.85
C GLY A 52 24.21 23.14 31.13
N LEU A 53 23.76 24.06 30.27
CA LEU A 53 24.06 25.49 30.40
C LEU A 53 23.18 26.20 31.44
N ARG A 54 21.98 25.67 31.74
CA ARG A 54 20.99 26.31 32.62
C ARG A 54 20.33 25.31 33.58
N PRO A 55 21.08 24.75 34.54
CA PRO A 55 20.59 23.69 35.44
C PRO A 55 19.43 24.13 36.34
N LEU A 56 19.29 25.42 36.63
CA LEU A 56 18.17 25.97 37.41
C LEU A 56 16.82 25.80 36.67
N LEU A 57 16.78 26.06 35.36
CA LEU A 57 15.56 25.90 34.55
C LEU A 57 15.15 24.44 34.45
N ALA A 58 16.12 23.54 34.30
CA ALA A 58 15.89 22.10 34.29
C ALA A 58 15.33 21.59 35.63
N ARG A 59 15.89 22.05 36.76
CA ARG A 59 15.35 21.72 38.09
C ARG A 59 13.92 22.23 38.31
N LEU A 60 13.60 23.42 37.80
CA LEU A 60 12.24 23.97 37.85
C LEU A 60 11.27 23.13 37.01
N ALA A 61 11.64 22.78 35.78
CA ALA A 61 10.83 21.91 34.93
C ALA A 61 10.58 20.54 35.58
N ALA A 62 11.62 19.89 36.13
CA ALA A 62 11.51 18.60 36.80
C ALA A 62 10.58 18.65 38.04
N ARG A 63 10.69 19.68 38.88
CA ARG A 63 9.79 19.87 40.04
C ARG A 63 8.34 20.08 39.62
N ASN A 64 8.09 20.75 38.50
CA ASN A 64 6.74 20.99 38.00
C ASN A 64 6.07 19.71 37.51
N ILE A 65 6.82 18.84 36.83
CA ILE A 65 6.33 17.52 36.39
C ILE A 65 5.87 16.70 37.61
N GLY A 66 6.70 16.64 38.66
CA GLY A 66 6.39 15.86 39.88
C GLY A 66 5.18 16.37 40.67
N ARG A 67 4.90 17.69 40.63
CA ARG A 67 3.81 18.31 41.39
C ARG A 67 2.42 18.07 40.79
N ARG A 68 2.30 17.79 39.47
CA ARG A 68 1.00 17.78 38.77
C ARG A 68 0.75 16.49 37.98
N LYS A 69 0.87 15.34 38.66
CA LYS A 69 0.78 13.98 38.07
C LYS A 69 -0.45 13.75 37.18
N SER A 70 -1.64 14.20 37.57
CA SER A 70 -2.87 13.99 36.78
C SER A 70 -2.83 14.70 35.42
N ARG A 71 -2.23 15.89 35.37
CA ARG A 71 -2.10 16.64 34.11
C ARG A 71 -1.07 16.02 33.20
N VAL A 72 0.05 15.55 33.78
CA VAL A 72 1.05 14.78 33.05
C VAL A 72 0.41 13.56 32.41
N LEU A 73 -0.41 12.81 33.15
CA LEU A 73 -1.09 11.62 32.64
C LEU A 73 -2.01 11.94 31.46
N ILE A 74 -2.84 13.00 31.56
CA ILE A 74 -3.76 13.41 30.47
C ILE A 74 -2.98 13.86 29.24
N VAL A 75 -1.90 14.63 29.43
CA VAL A 75 -1.03 15.09 28.33
C VAL A 75 -0.37 13.89 27.65
N VAL A 76 0.23 12.98 28.41
CA VAL A 76 0.86 11.76 27.88
C VAL A 76 -0.17 10.87 27.18
N ALA A 77 -1.37 10.71 27.76
CA ALA A 77 -2.48 9.95 27.15
C ALA A 77 -2.90 10.51 25.78
N GLY A 78 -3.04 11.84 25.65
CA GLY A 78 -3.36 12.45 24.37
C GLY A 78 -2.21 12.37 23.36
N LEU A 79 -0.97 12.54 23.82
CA LEU A 79 0.23 12.50 22.99
C LEU A 79 0.53 11.08 22.45
N LEU A 80 0.26 10.04 23.24
CA LEU A 80 0.60 8.67 22.85
C LEU A 80 -0.27 8.17 21.69
N VAL A 81 -1.50 8.64 21.55
CA VAL A 81 -2.42 8.22 20.46
C VAL A 81 -1.81 8.48 19.08
N GLY A 82 -1.21 9.66 18.88
CA GLY A 82 -0.58 9.99 17.60
C GLY A 82 0.59 9.07 17.27
N THR A 83 1.44 8.78 18.26
CA THR A 83 2.59 7.88 18.06
C THR A 83 2.17 6.42 17.93
N ALA A 84 1.12 6.00 18.65
CA ALA A 84 0.54 4.67 18.54
C ALA A 84 -0.03 4.40 17.15
N ILE A 85 -0.72 5.39 16.55
CA ILE A 85 -1.21 5.32 15.18
C ILE A 85 -0.05 5.18 14.19
N ILE A 86 0.99 6.00 14.29
CA ILE A 86 2.17 5.92 13.40
C ILE A 86 2.81 4.53 13.53
N SER A 87 3.07 4.10 14.76
CA SER A 87 3.71 2.81 15.03
C SER A 87 2.86 1.63 14.58
N SER A 88 1.54 1.64 14.78
CA SER A 88 0.66 0.56 14.32
C SER A 88 0.65 0.47 12.79
N SER A 89 0.60 1.61 12.10
CA SER A 89 0.61 1.62 10.63
C SER A 89 1.90 1.03 10.06
N LEU A 90 3.06 1.40 10.63
CA LEU A 90 4.35 0.84 10.19
C LEU A 90 4.45 -0.66 10.50
N VAL A 91 4.06 -1.10 11.71
CA VAL A 91 4.10 -2.52 12.10
C VAL A 91 3.19 -3.37 11.21
N VAL A 92 2.01 -2.89 10.85
CA VAL A 92 1.11 -3.60 9.91
C VAL A 92 1.74 -3.67 8.51
N GLY A 93 2.40 -2.61 8.07
CA GLY A 93 3.20 -2.58 6.84
C GLY A 93 4.30 -3.64 6.81
N ASP A 94 5.09 -3.72 7.89
CA ASP A 94 6.16 -4.71 8.05
C ASP A 94 5.60 -6.13 8.02
N THR A 95 4.52 -6.37 8.76
CA THR A 95 3.87 -7.69 8.81
C THR A 95 3.37 -8.11 7.43
N LEU A 96 2.67 -7.24 6.72
CA LEU A 96 2.15 -7.57 5.38
C LEU A 96 3.28 -7.77 4.37
N SER A 97 4.30 -6.91 4.39
CA SER A 97 5.50 -7.07 3.55
C SER A 97 6.15 -8.44 3.82
N TYR A 98 6.33 -8.79 5.08
CA TYR A 98 6.94 -10.05 5.50
C TYR A 98 6.12 -11.26 5.04
N ILE A 99 4.79 -11.25 5.24
CA ILE A 99 3.91 -12.35 4.85
C ILE A 99 4.00 -12.60 3.33
N PHE A 100 3.92 -11.54 2.51
CA PHE A 100 4.01 -11.70 1.06
C PHE A 100 5.43 -12.00 0.57
N LEU A 101 6.48 -11.50 1.22
CA LEU A 101 7.86 -11.87 0.89
C LEU A 101 8.14 -13.34 1.20
N GLN A 102 7.72 -13.79 2.38
CA GLN A 102 7.85 -15.18 2.78
C GLN A 102 7.06 -16.10 1.86
N ASP A 103 5.87 -15.68 1.41
CA ASP A 103 5.10 -16.36 0.38
C ASP A 103 5.89 -16.58 -0.91
N VAL A 104 6.57 -15.53 -1.38
CA VAL A 104 7.41 -15.59 -2.59
C VAL A 104 8.59 -16.55 -2.41
N TYR A 105 9.29 -16.49 -1.28
CA TYR A 105 10.40 -17.40 -0.99
C TYR A 105 9.97 -18.86 -0.91
N VAL A 106 8.81 -19.14 -0.29
CA VAL A 106 8.27 -20.50 -0.19
C VAL A 106 7.83 -21.02 -1.56
N ARG A 107 7.12 -20.22 -2.35
CA ARG A 107 6.52 -20.69 -3.62
C ARG A 107 7.49 -20.73 -4.81
N LEU A 108 8.57 -19.93 -4.81
CA LEU A 108 9.56 -19.93 -5.89
C LEU A 108 10.85 -20.65 -5.51
N GLY A 109 11.20 -20.70 -4.22
CA GLY A 109 12.46 -21.29 -3.76
C GLY A 109 13.66 -20.65 -4.45
N ALA A 110 14.55 -21.47 -5.00
CA ALA A 110 15.74 -21.03 -5.71
C ALA A 110 15.46 -20.50 -7.14
N VAL A 111 14.22 -20.53 -7.64
CA VAL A 111 13.91 -20.05 -8.99
C VAL A 111 13.87 -18.52 -9.02
N ASP A 112 14.82 -17.88 -9.71
CA ASP A 112 14.92 -16.43 -9.86
C ASP A 112 14.27 -15.94 -11.16
N GLU A 113 14.67 -16.50 -12.30
CA GLU A 113 14.15 -16.19 -13.63
C GLU A 113 13.51 -17.42 -14.30
N LEU A 114 12.53 -17.15 -15.16
CA LEU A 114 11.94 -18.14 -16.06
C LEU A 114 12.21 -17.73 -17.51
N VAL A 115 12.63 -18.70 -18.32
CA VAL A 115 12.65 -18.57 -19.78
C VAL A 115 11.61 -19.50 -20.36
N SER A 116 10.65 -18.95 -21.10
CA SER A 116 9.58 -19.73 -21.71
C SER A 116 9.11 -19.14 -23.02
N ASN A 117 8.41 -19.95 -23.82
CA ASN A 117 7.59 -19.47 -24.92
C ASN A 117 6.14 -19.43 -24.43
N ALA A 118 5.68 -18.27 -24.00
CA ALA A 118 4.35 -18.10 -23.41
C ALA A 118 3.47 -17.16 -24.24
N PHE A 119 2.21 -17.54 -24.46
CA PHE A 119 1.19 -16.70 -25.08
C PHE A 119 -0.13 -16.81 -24.31
N ASN A 120 -0.69 -15.67 -23.87
CA ASN A 120 -1.89 -15.59 -23.02
C ASN A 120 -1.88 -16.58 -21.83
N GLY A 121 -0.72 -16.78 -21.21
CA GLY A 121 -0.55 -17.68 -20.07
C GLY A 121 -0.42 -19.17 -20.42
N GLN A 122 -0.51 -19.56 -21.71
CA GLN A 122 -0.21 -20.91 -22.17
C GLN A 122 1.28 -21.06 -22.54
N LEU A 123 1.89 -22.17 -22.11
CA LEU A 123 3.29 -22.50 -22.41
C LEU A 123 3.38 -23.39 -23.65
N PHE A 124 4.17 -22.96 -24.62
CA PHE A 124 4.44 -23.69 -25.86
C PHE A 124 5.78 -24.42 -25.76
N SER A 125 5.83 -25.64 -26.28
CA SER A 125 7.03 -26.44 -26.28
C SER A 125 8.04 -25.95 -27.34
N PHE A 126 9.32 -26.06 -27.02
CA PHE A 126 10.49 -25.71 -27.83
C PHE A 126 11.61 -26.73 -27.58
N ALA A 127 12.65 -26.73 -28.42
CA ALA A 127 13.71 -27.72 -28.35
C ALA A 127 14.53 -27.63 -27.05
N GLU A 128 14.80 -28.77 -26.42
CA GLU A 128 15.63 -28.86 -25.21
C GLU A 128 17.07 -28.36 -25.44
N SER A 129 17.57 -28.45 -26.68
CA SER A 129 18.87 -27.90 -27.08
C SER A 129 19.02 -26.41 -26.76
N ASN A 130 17.92 -25.65 -26.76
CA ASN A 130 17.94 -24.22 -26.45
C ASN A 130 18.42 -23.98 -25.01
N ALA A 131 18.06 -24.86 -24.06
CA ALA A 131 18.53 -24.76 -22.68
C ALA A 131 20.05 -24.96 -22.57
N THR A 132 20.59 -25.93 -23.33
CA THR A 132 22.04 -26.18 -23.36
C THR A 132 22.83 -25.04 -24.01
N GLN A 133 22.27 -24.40 -25.04
CA GLN A 133 22.86 -23.22 -25.68
C GLN A 133 22.91 -22.03 -24.71
N ILE A 134 21.78 -21.71 -24.08
CA ILE A 134 21.68 -20.63 -23.08
C ILE A 134 22.66 -20.88 -21.93
N ALA A 135 22.77 -22.12 -21.43
CA ALA A 135 23.71 -22.46 -20.38
C ALA A 135 25.18 -22.24 -20.80
N SER A 136 25.53 -22.60 -22.04
CA SER A 136 26.89 -22.41 -22.56
C SER A 136 27.25 -20.93 -22.75
N ASP A 137 26.29 -20.12 -23.19
CA ASP A 137 26.45 -18.67 -23.36
C ASP A 137 26.63 -17.94 -22.03
N LEU A 138 25.80 -18.27 -21.03
CA LEU A 138 25.91 -17.70 -19.69
C LEU A 138 27.23 -18.07 -19.01
N ALA A 139 27.70 -19.31 -19.22
CA ALA A 139 29.01 -19.74 -18.74
C ALA A 139 30.16 -18.98 -19.42
N ALA A 140 30.05 -18.71 -20.72
CA ALA A 140 31.05 -17.95 -21.48
C ALA A 140 31.18 -16.50 -21.00
N VAL A 141 30.07 -15.87 -20.60
CA VAL A 141 30.03 -14.50 -20.07
C VAL A 141 30.30 -14.44 -18.55
N ARG A 142 30.40 -15.60 -17.88
CA ARG A 142 30.52 -15.73 -16.41
C ARG A 142 29.38 -15.01 -15.67
N SER A 143 28.16 -15.19 -16.17
CA SER A 143 26.96 -14.68 -15.52
C SER A 143 26.78 -15.33 -14.13
N PRO A 144 26.31 -14.61 -13.10
CA PRO A 144 26.20 -15.12 -11.73
C PRO A 144 25.01 -16.08 -11.54
N VAL A 145 25.02 -17.18 -12.29
CA VAL A 145 24.01 -18.24 -12.31
C VAL A 145 24.62 -19.51 -11.73
N ASP A 146 23.94 -20.17 -10.80
CA ASP A 146 24.38 -21.42 -10.19
C ASP A 146 23.57 -22.64 -10.64
N GLY A 147 22.42 -22.44 -11.32
CA GLY A 147 21.63 -23.53 -11.89
C GLY A 147 20.73 -23.12 -13.04
N ILE A 148 20.62 -24.02 -14.03
CA ILE A 148 19.71 -23.91 -15.17
C ILE A 148 19.06 -25.27 -15.37
N ALA A 149 17.74 -25.35 -15.19
CA ALA A 149 16.98 -26.59 -15.28
C ALA A 149 15.94 -26.52 -16.41
N PRO A 150 16.07 -27.33 -17.48
CA PRO A 150 15.01 -27.52 -18.45
C PRO A 150 13.86 -28.34 -17.84
N VAL A 151 12.64 -27.93 -18.12
CA VAL A 151 11.44 -28.53 -17.54
C VAL A 151 10.33 -28.66 -18.59
N LEU A 152 9.64 -29.80 -18.55
CA LEU A 152 8.37 -29.98 -19.24
C LEU A 152 7.23 -29.87 -18.22
N LEU A 153 6.51 -28.76 -18.25
CA LEU A 153 5.38 -28.48 -17.37
C LEU A 153 4.07 -28.69 -18.14
N LYS A 154 3.23 -29.61 -17.71
CA LYS A 154 1.88 -29.80 -18.25
C LYS A 154 0.84 -29.66 -17.15
N VAL A 155 -0.32 -29.12 -17.48
CA VAL A 155 -1.47 -29.10 -16.57
C VAL A 155 -2.54 -29.97 -17.19
N MET A 156 -3.00 -30.97 -16.46
CA MET A 156 -3.95 -31.94 -16.99
C MET A 156 -4.86 -32.54 -15.92
N PRO A 157 -6.02 -33.09 -16.34
CA PRO A 157 -6.85 -33.90 -15.49
C PRO A 157 -6.12 -35.17 -15.06
N VAL A 158 -6.19 -35.46 -13.77
CA VAL A 158 -5.68 -36.70 -13.18
C VAL A 158 -6.76 -37.34 -12.33
N ARG A 159 -6.90 -38.65 -12.45
CA ARG A 159 -7.86 -39.44 -11.68
C ARG A 159 -7.14 -40.53 -10.91
N ASN A 160 -7.44 -40.65 -9.63
CA ASN A 160 -7.09 -41.81 -8.82
C ASN A 160 -8.11 -42.93 -9.08
N ILE A 161 -7.63 -44.10 -9.50
CA ILE A 161 -8.49 -45.25 -9.82
C ILE A 161 -9.10 -45.85 -8.55
N ALA A 162 -8.34 -45.95 -7.46
CA ALA A 162 -8.76 -46.58 -6.22
C ALA A 162 -9.77 -45.72 -5.44
N GLY A 163 -9.54 -44.41 -5.38
CA GLY A 163 -10.37 -43.47 -4.61
C GLY A 163 -11.54 -42.85 -5.37
N ASN A 164 -11.66 -43.09 -6.68
CA ASN A 164 -12.61 -42.42 -7.59
C ASN A 164 -12.64 -40.88 -7.44
N LYS A 165 -11.50 -40.28 -7.07
CA LYS A 165 -11.32 -38.83 -6.93
C LYS A 165 -10.44 -38.35 -8.08
N GLY A 166 -10.84 -37.27 -8.73
CA GLY A 166 -10.08 -36.66 -9.81
C GLY A 166 -10.03 -35.15 -9.65
N ASN A 167 -8.93 -34.56 -10.13
CA ASN A 167 -8.74 -33.13 -10.17
C ASN A 167 -8.37 -32.74 -11.62
N GLN A 168 -9.01 -31.70 -12.15
CA GLN A 168 -8.81 -31.24 -13.53
C GLN A 168 -7.55 -30.38 -13.72
N GLN A 169 -6.92 -29.94 -12.63
CA GLN A 169 -5.82 -28.97 -12.64
C GLN A 169 -4.58 -29.48 -11.89
N ILE A 170 -4.18 -30.72 -12.14
CA ILE A 170 -2.92 -31.24 -11.62
C ILE A 170 -1.77 -30.85 -12.54
N THR A 171 -0.72 -30.29 -11.94
CA THR A 171 0.51 -29.97 -12.67
C THR A 171 1.41 -31.19 -12.71
N VAL A 172 1.86 -31.59 -13.89
CA VAL A 172 2.85 -32.64 -14.08
C VAL A 172 4.16 -31.97 -14.52
N LEU A 173 5.22 -32.24 -13.76
CA LEU A 173 6.55 -31.65 -13.95
C LEU A 173 7.55 -32.75 -14.30
N GLY A 174 8.02 -32.73 -15.54
CA GLY A 174 9.17 -33.52 -15.99
C GLY A 174 10.46 -32.81 -15.61
N LEU A 175 11.25 -33.43 -14.71
CA LEU A 175 12.49 -32.87 -14.19
C LEU A 175 13.70 -33.71 -14.63
N ASN A 176 14.78 -33.04 -15.02
CA ASN A 176 16.07 -33.67 -15.26
C ASN A 176 16.94 -33.58 -14.00
N ALA A 177 17.04 -34.67 -13.24
CA ALA A 177 17.72 -34.66 -11.94
C ALA A 177 19.17 -34.15 -11.98
N SER A 178 19.88 -34.29 -13.11
CA SER A 178 21.25 -33.78 -13.25
C SER A 178 21.34 -32.24 -13.27
N ALA A 179 20.27 -31.57 -13.68
CA ALA A 179 20.18 -30.10 -13.76
C ALA A 179 19.49 -29.47 -12.54
N GLU A 180 19.01 -30.29 -11.59
CA GLU A 180 18.20 -29.84 -10.45
C GLU A 180 19.01 -29.47 -9.20
N GLY A 181 20.34 -29.64 -9.21
CA GLY A 181 21.19 -29.50 -8.01
C GLY A 181 21.06 -28.16 -7.29
N ALA A 182 20.98 -27.06 -8.04
CA ALA A 182 20.82 -25.71 -7.48
C ALA A 182 19.43 -25.46 -6.87
N PHE A 183 18.42 -26.22 -7.28
CA PHE A 183 17.03 -26.05 -6.83
C PHE A 183 16.68 -26.88 -5.58
N GLY A 184 17.67 -27.62 -5.04
CA GLY A 184 17.52 -28.49 -3.87
C GLY A 184 16.83 -29.83 -4.19
N PRO A 185 16.94 -30.83 -3.29
CA PRO A 185 16.32 -32.14 -3.48
C PRO A 185 14.80 -32.13 -3.22
N LEU A 186 14.07 -33.12 -3.73
CA LEU A 186 12.73 -33.41 -3.21
C LEU A 186 12.87 -34.08 -1.85
N THR A 187 12.01 -33.78 -0.89
CA THR A 187 12.07 -34.39 0.46
C THR A 187 10.83 -35.23 0.69
N ARG A 188 11.01 -36.54 0.97
CA ARG A 188 9.89 -37.43 1.32
C ARG A 188 9.30 -37.08 2.69
N LEU A 189 8.12 -37.60 3.01
CA LEU A 189 7.50 -37.41 4.33
C LEU A 189 8.39 -37.87 5.49
N ASP A 190 9.24 -38.88 5.28
CA ASP A 190 10.23 -39.39 6.24
C ASP A 190 11.47 -38.48 6.42
N GLY A 191 11.56 -37.37 5.67
CA GLY A 191 12.66 -36.42 5.71
C GLY A 191 13.86 -36.79 4.84
N ARG A 192 13.82 -37.89 4.10
CA ARG A 192 14.93 -38.29 3.22
C ARG A 192 14.90 -37.51 1.90
N PRO A 193 16.05 -36.98 1.43
CA PRO A 193 16.15 -36.38 0.11
C PRO A 193 16.01 -37.46 -0.98
N THR A 194 15.33 -37.13 -2.07
CA THR A 194 15.10 -37.99 -3.22
C THR A 194 15.11 -37.15 -4.51
N ASP A 195 15.42 -37.80 -5.62
CA ASP A 195 15.36 -37.19 -6.96
C ASP A 195 14.59 -38.09 -7.92
N THR A 196 14.20 -37.53 -9.07
CA THR A 196 13.39 -38.23 -10.08
C THR A 196 14.09 -39.43 -10.72
N ASN A 197 15.42 -39.50 -10.66
CA ASN A 197 16.20 -40.64 -11.17
C ASN A 197 15.89 -41.97 -10.46
N VAL A 198 15.38 -41.93 -9.22
CA VAL A 198 15.08 -43.13 -8.42
C VAL A 198 13.75 -43.76 -8.84
N LEU A 199 12.89 -43.02 -9.55
CA LEU A 199 11.58 -43.50 -9.96
C LEU A 199 11.70 -44.66 -10.96
N GLY A 200 10.85 -45.67 -10.83
CA GLY A 200 10.61 -46.68 -11.85
C GLY A 200 9.92 -46.13 -13.11
N PRO A 201 9.84 -46.90 -14.22
CA PRO A 201 9.36 -46.41 -15.51
C PRO A 201 7.94 -45.82 -15.50
N VAL A 202 7.11 -46.26 -14.57
CA VAL A 202 5.68 -45.91 -14.44
C VAL A 202 5.41 -45.25 -13.09
N GLU A 203 6.43 -44.70 -12.44
CA GLU A 203 6.33 -44.13 -11.09
C GLU A 203 6.41 -42.60 -11.12
N VAL A 204 5.65 -41.96 -10.24
CA VAL A 204 5.67 -40.51 -9.99
C VAL A 204 5.78 -40.21 -8.50
N PHE A 205 6.35 -39.06 -8.16
CA PHE A 205 6.19 -38.49 -6.82
C PHE A 205 5.02 -37.51 -6.82
N ALA A 206 4.17 -37.57 -5.81
CA ALA A 206 3.11 -36.59 -5.59
C ALA A 206 3.51 -35.67 -4.44
N ASN A 207 3.31 -34.35 -4.56
CA ASN A 207 3.44 -33.48 -3.39
C ASN A 207 2.23 -33.62 -2.44
N GLU A 208 2.36 -33.11 -1.22
CA GLU A 208 1.30 -33.18 -0.20
C GLU A 208 -0.04 -32.64 -0.72
N ARG A 209 -0.05 -31.51 -1.44
CA ARG A 209 -1.26 -30.99 -2.11
C ARG A 209 -1.86 -31.94 -3.15
N ALA A 210 -1.08 -32.48 -4.08
CA ALA A 210 -1.58 -33.42 -5.07
C ALA A 210 -2.13 -34.70 -4.43
N ALA A 211 -1.45 -35.19 -3.39
CA ALA A 211 -1.92 -36.33 -2.62
C ALA A 211 -3.26 -36.04 -1.92
N ALA A 212 -3.42 -34.86 -1.31
CA ALA A 212 -4.69 -34.44 -0.68
C ALA A 212 -5.82 -34.26 -1.70
N ASP A 213 -5.53 -33.60 -2.83
CA ASP A 213 -6.51 -33.33 -3.89
C ASP A 213 -6.99 -34.61 -4.56
N LEU A 214 -6.09 -35.56 -4.83
CA LEU A 214 -6.41 -36.84 -5.46
C LEU A 214 -6.77 -37.93 -4.44
N ASN A 215 -6.67 -37.64 -3.13
CA ASN A 215 -6.75 -38.62 -2.04
C ASN A 215 -5.88 -39.85 -2.33
N ALA A 216 -4.65 -39.60 -2.80
CA ALA A 216 -3.74 -40.63 -3.29
C ALA A 216 -2.76 -41.07 -2.21
N THR A 217 -2.54 -42.38 -2.09
CA THR A 217 -1.52 -42.96 -1.20
C THR A 217 -0.39 -43.62 -1.99
N PRO A 218 0.81 -43.81 -1.40
CA PRO A 218 1.90 -44.51 -2.08
C PRO A 218 1.49 -45.93 -2.49
N GLY A 219 1.71 -46.29 -3.75
CA GLY A 219 1.36 -47.56 -4.37
C GLY A 219 0.05 -47.53 -5.17
N GLU A 220 -0.72 -46.45 -5.14
CA GLU A 220 -1.96 -46.33 -5.92
C GLU A 220 -1.71 -45.89 -7.37
N ASP A 221 -2.57 -46.36 -8.27
CA ASP A 221 -2.53 -46.02 -9.69
C ASP A 221 -3.35 -44.76 -10.02
N LEU A 222 -2.71 -43.86 -10.75
CA LEU A 222 -3.25 -42.63 -11.30
C LEU A 222 -3.34 -42.74 -12.82
N THR A 223 -4.40 -42.16 -13.37
CA THR A 223 -4.57 -41.99 -14.82
C THR A 223 -4.48 -40.52 -15.17
N LEU A 224 -3.50 -40.18 -16.00
CA LEU A 224 -3.26 -38.84 -16.55
C LEU A 224 -3.90 -38.77 -17.94
N PHE A 225 -4.67 -37.71 -18.19
CA PHE A 225 -5.36 -37.50 -19.47
C PHE A 225 -4.71 -36.35 -20.23
N TYR A 226 -3.99 -36.65 -21.30
CA TYR A 226 -3.28 -35.65 -22.12
C TYR A 226 -3.76 -35.64 -23.57
N GLY A 227 -3.80 -34.47 -24.23
CA GLY A 227 -4.19 -34.34 -25.65
C GLY A 227 -5.70 -34.21 -25.92
N THR A 228 -6.05 -33.46 -26.96
CA THR A 228 -7.43 -33.04 -27.28
C THR A 228 -8.10 -33.92 -28.33
N THR A 229 -7.35 -34.36 -29.33
CA THR A 229 -7.89 -35.04 -30.53
C THR A 229 -7.70 -36.56 -30.50
N ASN A 230 -6.75 -37.07 -29.70
CA ASN A 230 -6.41 -38.49 -29.64
C ASN A 230 -6.06 -38.98 -28.21
N GLN A 231 -6.63 -38.31 -27.18
CA GLN A 231 -6.51 -38.56 -25.74
C GLN A 231 -5.42 -39.60 -25.37
N THR A 232 -4.19 -39.12 -25.23
CA THR A 232 -3.07 -39.91 -24.69
C THR A 232 -3.33 -40.15 -23.20
N ILE A 233 -3.70 -41.39 -22.89
CA ILE A 233 -3.92 -41.85 -21.52
C ILE A 233 -2.60 -42.42 -21.00
N VAL A 234 -2.09 -41.84 -19.92
CA VAL A 234 -0.86 -42.31 -19.27
C VAL A 234 -1.22 -42.85 -17.90
N HIS A 235 -0.98 -44.13 -17.68
CA HIS A 235 -1.10 -44.75 -16.36
C HIS A 235 0.22 -44.60 -15.62
N VAL A 236 0.15 -44.14 -14.36
CA VAL A 236 1.32 -44.02 -13.47
C VAL A 236 0.94 -44.49 -12.07
N SER A 237 1.92 -44.86 -11.25
CA SER A 237 1.76 -45.25 -9.86
C SER A 237 2.49 -44.26 -8.94
N VAL A 238 1.93 -43.99 -7.76
CA VAL A 238 2.54 -43.06 -6.80
C VAL A 238 3.64 -43.78 -6.03
N ALA A 239 4.91 -43.46 -6.29
CA ALA A 239 6.02 -44.08 -5.57
C ALA A 239 6.15 -43.58 -4.12
N ALA A 240 6.02 -42.28 -3.91
CA ALA A 240 6.05 -41.66 -2.60
C ALA A 240 5.42 -40.26 -2.62
N ILE A 241 5.04 -39.79 -1.43
CA ILE A 241 4.59 -38.41 -1.21
C ILE A 241 5.79 -37.56 -0.74
N VAL A 242 5.95 -36.38 -1.35
CA VAL A 242 6.98 -35.41 -1.00
C VAL A 242 6.39 -34.21 -0.26
N ARG A 243 7.12 -33.67 0.71
CA ARG A 243 6.73 -32.50 1.49
C ARG A 243 6.62 -31.27 0.61
N ASP A 244 5.67 -30.39 0.89
CA ASP A 244 5.50 -29.11 0.19
C ASP A 244 6.55 -28.06 0.60
N VAL A 245 7.82 -28.35 0.31
CA VAL A 245 8.98 -27.51 0.60
C VAL A 245 9.92 -27.41 -0.62
N GLY A 246 10.62 -26.29 -0.76
CA GLY A 246 11.54 -26.07 -1.87
C GLY A 246 10.85 -26.20 -3.23
N LYS A 247 11.45 -26.93 -4.17
CA LYS A 247 10.85 -27.14 -5.50
C LYS A 247 9.52 -27.89 -5.51
N ALA A 248 9.18 -28.62 -4.43
CA ALA A 248 7.87 -29.26 -4.29
C ALA A 248 6.74 -28.28 -3.98
N ALA A 249 7.06 -27.10 -3.43
CA ALA A 249 6.10 -26.02 -3.16
C ALA A 249 5.89 -25.07 -4.36
N TYR A 250 6.44 -25.40 -5.54
CA TYR A 250 6.49 -24.50 -6.68
C TYR A 250 5.10 -23.97 -7.07
N GLY A 251 4.93 -22.65 -6.97
CA GLY A 251 3.68 -21.94 -7.29
C GLY A 251 2.48 -22.35 -6.44
N ARG A 252 2.67 -23.05 -5.31
CA ARG A 252 1.62 -23.67 -4.49
C ARG A 252 0.64 -24.56 -5.27
N ARG A 253 1.15 -25.26 -6.28
CA ARG A 253 0.33 -26.14 -7.12
C ARG A 253 0.29 -27.55 -6.56
N ALA A 254 -0.78 -28.28 -6.87
CA ALA A 254 -0.78 -29.73 -6.79
C ALA A 254 0.10 -30.28 -7.93
N ILE A 255 1.21 -30.94 -7.58
CA ILE A 255 2.25 -31.34 -8.52
C ILE A 255 2.51 -32.86 -8.45
N LEU A 256 2.59 -33.48 -9.63
CA LEU A 256 3.20 -34.79 -9.86
C LEU A 256 4.56 -34.62 -10.54
N PHE A 257 5.60 -35.23 -9.98
CA PHE A 257 6.97 -35.21 -10.51
C PHE A 257 7.29 -36.52 -11.21
N MET A 258 7.89 -36.40 -12.40
CA MET A 258 8.42 -37.50 -13.19
C MET A 258 9.77 -37.12 -13.79
N ASP A 259 10.50 -38.11 -14.27
CA ASP A 259 11.71 -37.87 -15.05
C ASP A 259 11.39 -37.13 -16.37
N LEU A 260 12.23 -36.17 -16.77
CA LEU A 260 12.00 -35.35 -17.97
C LEU A 260 11.91 -36.18 -19.24
N GLY A 261 12.83 -37.12 -19.45
CA GLY A 261 12.82 -37.96 -20.66
C GLY A 261 11.58 -38.85 -20.72
N ARG A 262 11.11 -39.33 -19.56
CA ARG A 262 9.86 -40.08 -19.47
C ARG A 262 8.63 -39.22 -19.73
N ALA A 263 8.59 -38.00 -19.20
CA ALA A 263 7.52 -37.05 -19.47
C ALA A 263 7.42 -36.75 -20.98
N GLN A 264 8.55 -36.47 -21.61
CA GLN A 264 8.65 -36.24 -23.04
C GLN A 264 8.15 -37.44 -23.85
N ALA A 265 8.54 -38.67 -23.48
CA ALA A 265 8.06 -39.88 -24.14
C ALA A 265 6.55 -40.13 -23.92
N ALA A 266 6.07 -39.97 -22.68
CA ALA A 266 4.67 -40.19 -22.30
C ALA A 266 3.71 -39.22 -22.98
N PHE A 267 4.15 -37.99 -23.26
CA PHE A 267 3.35 -36.96 -23.90
C PHE A 267 3.66 -36.76 -25.39
N ASN A 268 4.46 -37.65 -26.00
CA ASN A 268 4.86 -37.59 -27.41
C ASN A 268 5.55 -36.26 -27.81
N GLU A 269 6.38 -35.73 -26.90
CA GLU A 269 7.14 -34.48 -27.03
C GLU A 269 8.65 -34.74 -26.80
N SER A 270 9.17 -35.77 -27.46
CA SER A 270 10.59 -36.17 -27.34
C SER A 270 11.54 -35.03 -27.70
N GLY A 271 12.46 -34.68 -26.79
CA GLY A 271 13.43 -33.60 -26.98
C GLY A 271 12.84 -32.19 -26.90
N ALA A 272 11.61 -32.04 -26.42
CA ALA A 272 10.95 -30.75 -26.26
C ALA A 272 10.69 -30.43 -24.77
N ILE A 273 10.78 -29.15 -24.44
CA ILE A 273 10.53 -28.56 -23.12
C ILE A 273 9.72 -27.28 -23.30
N ASN A 274 9.12 -26.74 -22.27
CA ASN A 274 8.34 -25.49 -22.40
C ASN A 274 8.71 -24.43 -21.35
N LEU A 275 9.61 -24.77 -20.43
CA LEU A 275 10.08 -23.88 -19.38
C LEU A 275 11.54 -24.18 -19.07
N ILE A 276 12.34 -23.14 -18.89
CA ILE A 276 13.67 -23.21 -18.30
C ILE A 276 13.63 -22.40 -17.01
N ARG A 277 14.05 -23.02 -15.91
CA ARG A 277 14.20 -22.35 -14.62
C ARG A 277 15.66 -21.96 -14.42
N VAL A 278 15.90 -20.75 -13.96
CA VAL A 278 17.24 -20.22 -13.69
C VAL A 278 17.33 -19.88 -12.20
N SER A 279 18.46 -20.24 -11.59
CA SER A 279 18.82 -19.95 -10.20
C SER A 279 20.09 -19.11 -10.20
N ASN A 280 20.08 -18.02 -9.43
CA ASN A 280 21.21 -17.11 -9.31
C ASN A 280 22.05 -17.45 -8.09
N VAL A 281 23.34 -17.11 -8.17
CA VAL A 281 24.25 -17.21 -7.03
C VAL A 281 23.72 -16.35 -5.86
N GLY A 282 23.59 -16.95 -4.68
CA GLY A 282 23.01 -16.31 -3.48
C GLY A 282 21.81 -17.06 -2.90
N GLY A 283 21.39 -18.16 -3.53
CA GLY A 283 20.34 -19.03 -3.03
C GLY A 283 18.96 -18.36 -3.03
N VAL A 284 18.08 -18.76 -2.11
CA VAL A 284 16.66 -18.37 -2.13
C VAL A 284 16.47 -16.85 -1.98
N ALA A 285 17.21 -16.22 -1.06
CA ALA A 285 16.97 -14.83 -0.67
C ALA A 285 17.89 -13.81 -1.39
N GLU A 286 19.19 -14.10 -1.52
CA GLU A 286 20.17 -13.14 -2.04
C GLU A 286 20.31 -13.20 -3.57
N GLY A 287 19.87 -14.28 -4.22
CA GLY A 287 19.95 -14.47 -5.67
C GLY A 287 19.27 -13.35 -6.49
N VAL A 288 18.25 -12.71 -5.91
CA VAL A 288 17.53 -11.59 -6.54
C VAL A 288 18.43 -10.37 -6.81
N ALA A 289 19.52 -10.19 -6.06
CA ALA A 289 20.44 -9.08 -6.28
C ALA A 289 21.13 -9.14 -7.65
N SER A 290 21.25 -10.34 -8.22
CA SER A 290 21.85 -10.59 -9.53
C SER A 290 20.83 -10.60 -10.68
N SER A 291 19.52 -10.56 -10.39
CA SER A 291 18.47 -10.77 -11.39
C SER A 291 18.48 -9.74 -12.53
N GLU A 292 18.82 -8.47 -12.27
CA GLU A 292 18.90 -7.46 -13.34
C GLU A 292 20.02 -7.80 -14.35
N GLN A 293 21.18 -8.22 -13.85
CA GLN A 293 22.32 -8.63 -14.67
C GLN A 293 22.01 -9.92 -15.43
N VAL A 294 21.52 -10.96 -14.75
CA VAL A 294 21.22 -12.27 -15.35
C VAL A 294 20.11 -12.15 -16.38
N THR A 295 19.06 -11.37 -16.11
CA THR A 295 17.99 -11.11 -17.08
C THR A 295 18.53 -10.42 -18.33
N HIS A 296 19.47 -9.50 -18.18
CA HIS A 296 20.12 -8.86 -19.33
C HIS A 296 20.93 -9.87 -20.15
N ASP A 297 21.74 -10.69 -19.49
CA ASP A 297 22.57 -11.70 -20.15
C ASP A 297 21.72 -12.77 -20.86
N LEU A 298 20.63 -13.23 -20.23
CA LEU A 298 19.65 -14.14 -20.83
C LEU A 298 19.01 -13.57 -22.10
N ARG A 299 18.60 -12.29 -22.06
CA ARG A 299 18.02 -11.61 -23.24
C ARG A 299 19.05 -11.47 -24.36
N LEU A 300 20.31 -11.22 -24.04
CA LEU A 300 21.38 -11.15 -25.03
C LEU A 300 21.65 -12.52 -25.67
N SER A 301 21.69 -13.61 -24.89
CA SER A 301 21.86 -14.97 -25.42
C SER A 301 20.71 -15.35 -26.37
N ILE A 302 19.46 -15.10 -25.97
CA ILE A 302 18.27 -15.34 -26.81
C ILE A 302 18.33 -14.54 -28.13
N ALA A 303 18.77 -13.28 -28.07
CA ALA A 303 18.89 -12.43 -29.25
C ALA A 303 20.04 -12.86 -30.18
N LYS A 304 21.18 -13.28 -29.61
CA LYS A 304 22.36 -13.74 -30.35
C LYS A 304 22.05 -15.01 -31.15
N ASP A 305 21.40 -15.97 -30.52
CA ASP A 305 21.11 -17.29 -31.10
C ASP A 305 19.78 -17.34 -31.87
N HIS A 306 19.12 -16.19 -32.05
CA HIS A 306 17.86 -16.05 -32.77
C HIS A 306 16.78 -17.02 -32.26
N LEU A 307 16.68 -17.20 -30.94
CA LEU A 307 15.71 -18.09 -30.31
C LEU A 307 14.33 -17.43 -30.29
N VAL A 308 13.65 -17.46 -31.44
CA VAL A 308 12.36 -16.81 -31.68
C VAL A 308 11.29 -17.36 -30.72
N GLY A 309 10.57 -16.46 -30.05
CA GLY A 309 9.44 -16.78 -29.18
C GLY A 309 9.79 -16.98 -27.71
N LEU A 310 11.07 -17.07 -27.34
CA LEU A 310 11.48 -17.14 -25.93
C LEU A 310 11.44 -15.75 -25.27
N GLN A 311 10.90 -15.71 -24.06
CA GLN A 311 10.82 -14.52 -23.22
C GLN A 311 11.44 -14.82 -21.86
N VAL A 312 12.08 -13.80 -21.28
CA VAL A 312 12.69 -13.88 -19.95
C VAL A 312 11.86 -13.08 -18.97
N ASP A 313 11.35 -13.75 -17.94
CA ASP A 313 10.61 -13.14 -16.84
C ASP A 313 11.39 -13.29 -15.52
N PRO A 314 11.84 -12.18 -14.90
CA PRO A 314 12.45 -12.20 -13.57
C PRO A 314 11.37 -12.35 -12.48
N VAL A 315 10.78 -13.54 -12.42
CA VAL A 315 9.60 -13.83 -11.59
C VAL A 315 9.83 -13.54 -10.11
N LYS A 316 11.02 -13.84 -9.56
CA LYS A 316 11.28 -13.59 -8.14
C LYS A 316 11.44 -12.10 -7.85
N ALA A 317 12.20 -11.37 -8.67
CA ALA A 317 12.38 -9.94 -8.51
C ALA A 317 11.05 -9.17 -8.63
N ASN A 318 10.23 -9.51 -9.64
CA ASN A 318 8.91 -8.93 -9.83
C ASN A 318 7.97 -9.22 -8.66
N ALA A 319 7.96 -10.48 -8.17
CA ALA A 319 7.11 -10.87 -7.05
C ALA A 319 7.56 -10.23 -5.72
N ILE A 320 8.86 -10.10 -5.47
CA ILE A 320 9.41 -9.37 -4.31
C ILE A 320 9.03 -7.89 -4.38
N ALA A 321 9.20 -7.25 -5.54
CA ALA A 321 8.82 -5.86 -5.73
C ALA A 321 7.32 -5.65 -5.47
N GLN A 322 6.48 -6.56 -5.95
CA GLN A 322 5.04 -6.55 -5.69
C GLN A 322 4.72 -6.75 -4.21
N ALA A 323 5.37 -7.71 -3.53
CA ALA A 323 5.17 -7.97 -2.11
C ALA A 323 5.53 -6.74 -1.24
N VAL A 324 6.66 -6.10 -1.53
CA VAL A 324 7.08 -4.85 -0.87
C VAL A 324 6.09 -3.72 -1.18
N GLN A 325 5.62 -3.62 -2.41
CA GLN A 325 4.65 -2.59 -2.80
C GLN A 325 3.32 -2.76 -2.05
N VAL A 326 2.80 -3.99 -1.93
CA VAL A 326 1.57 -4.28 -1.17
C VAL A 326 1.71 -3.87 0.29
N GLY A 327 2.86 -4.15 0.92
CA GLY A 327 3.10 -3.72 2.30
C GLY A 327 3.22 -2.19 2.45
N ARG A 328 3.81 -1.50 1.48
CA ARG A 328 3.84 -0.02 1.43
C ARG A 328 2.44 0.56 1.24
N ASP A 329 1.65 0.03 0.31
CA ASP A 329 0.29 0.48 0.06
C ASP A 329 -0.59 0.29 1.30
N ALA A 330 -0.41 -0.81 2.04
CA ALA A 330 -1.07 -1.02 3.31
C ALA A 330 -0.63 0.01 4.38
N THR A 331 0.67 0.26 4.49
CA THR A 331 1.22 1.30 5.39
C THR A 331 0.59 2.66 5.09
N ASP A 332 0.56 3.04 3.82
CA ASP A 332 0.00 4.30 3.34
C ASP A 332 -1.49 4.41 3.66
N LEU A 333 -2.26 3.34 3.43
CA LEU A 333 -3.69 3.30 3.77
C LEU A 333 -3.91 3.59 5.27
N PHE A 334 -3.19 2.89 6.15
CA PHE A 334 -3.34 3.09 7.60
C PHE A 334 -2.82 4.45 8.06
N LEU A 335 -1.72 4.95 7.48
CA LEU A 335 -1.22 6.29 7.77
C LEU A 335 -2.19 7.38 7.32
N VAL A 336 -2.87 7.22 6.18
CA VAL A 336 -3.88 8.18 5.70
C VAL A 336 -5.08 8.24 6.64
N MET A 337 -5.62 7.08 7.00
CA MET A 337 -6.72 7.01 7.96
C MET A 337 -6.27 7.57 9.32
N GLY A 338 -5.05 7.23 9.73
CA GLY A 338 -4.41 7.67 10.95
C GLY A 338 -4.08 9.17 10.99
N ALA A 339 -3.81 9.82 9.85
CA ALA A 339 -3.38 11.21 9.79
C ALA A 339 -4.42 12.16 10.40
N PHE A 340 -5.70 11.90 10.20
CA PHE A 340 -6.78 12.66 10.83
C PHE A 340 -6.79 12.47 12.35
N GLY A 341 -6.57 11.24 12.83
CA GLY A 341 -6.40 10.95 14.27
C GLY A 341 -5.18 11.65 14.86
N ILE A 342 -4.04 11.64 14.15
CA ILE A 342 -2.80 12.32 14.55
C ILE A 342 -3.04 13.83 14.66
N LEU A 343 -3.68 14.44 13.66
CA LEU A 343 -4.01 15.88 13.66
C LEU A 343 -5.01 16.24 14.77
N ALA A 344 -5.99 15.38 15.06
CA ALA A 344 -6.90 15.58 16.19
C ALA A 344 -6.11 15.53 17.52
N GLY A 345 -5.14 14.61 17.63
CA GLY A 345 -4.19 14.55 18.73
C GLY A 345 -3.36 15.83 18.87
N VAL A 346 -2.80 16.35 17.78
CA VAL A 346 -2.08 17.65 17.75
C VAL A 346 -2.96 18.79 18.28
N LEU A 347 -4.21 18.88 17.81
CA LEU A 347 -5.16 19.89 18.30
C LEU A 347 -5.48 19.73 19.78
N LEU A 348 -5.65 18.49 20.26
CA LEU A 348 -5.87 18.20 21.68
C LEU A 348 -4.68 18.69 22.53
N ILE A 349 -3.45 18.43 22.08
CA ILE A 349 -2.23 18.85 22.78
C ILE A 349 -2.15 20.36 22.85
N VAL A 350 -2.36 21.06 21.73
CA VAL A 350 -2.36 22.53 21.71
C VAL A 350 -3.41 23.06 22.69
N ASN A 351 -4.62 22.48 22.71
CA ASN A 351 -5.68 22.90 23.62
C ASN A 351 -5.30 22.70 25.10
N ILE A 352 -4.71 21.55 25.45
CA ILE A 352 -4.25 21.27 26.81
C ILE A 352 -3.12 22.22 27.22
N PHE A 353 -2.13 22.44 26.36
CA PHE A 353 -1.01 23.33 26.67
C PHE A 353 -1.42 24.79 26.80
N VAL A 354 -2.34 25.25 25.95
CA VAL A 354 -2.92 26.59 26.08
C VAL A 354 -3.67 26.70 27.40
N MET A 355 -4.50 25.71 27.76
CA MET A 355 -5.19 25.70 29.05
C MET A 355 -4.21 25.72 30.24
N LEU A 356 -3.18 24.86 30.20
CA LEU A 356 -2.15 24.77 31.23
C LEU A 356 -1.43 26.11 31.42
N ALA A 357 -1.14 26.78 30.31
CA ALA A 357 -0.54 28.11 30.32
C ALA A 357 -1.46 29.16 30.92
N GLU A 358 -2.75 29.12 30.62
CA GLU A 358 -3.74 30.04 31.20
C GLU A 358 -3.83 29.89 32.72
N GLU A 359 -3.84 28.67 33.22
CA GLU A 359 -3.86 28.41 34.66
C GLU A 359 -2.56 28.83 35.37
N ARG A 360 -1.43 28.80 34.66
CA ARG A 360 -0.11 29.23 35.17
C ARG A 360 0.20 30.71 34.91
N LYS A 361 -0.74 31.48 34.35
CA LYS A 361 -0.55 32.92 34.05
C LYS A 361 -0.03 33.72 35.26
N PRO A 362 -0.56 33.57 36.50
CA PRO A 362 -0.06 34.29 37.66
C PRO A 362 1.38 33.88 38.04
N GLU A 363 1.69 32.57 38.03
CA GLU A 363 3.03 32.05 38.33
C GLU A 363 4.08 32.59 37.35
N LEU A 364 3.76 32.59 36.05
CA LEU A 364 4.61 33.16 34.98
C LEU A 364 4.81 34.66 35.14
N GLY A 365 3.81 35.35 35.71
CA GLY A 365 3.85 36.77 35.99
C GLY A 365 4.80 37.14 37.10
N VAL A 366 4.77 36.37 38.19
CA VAL A 366 5.73 36.51 39.28
C VAL A 366 7.14 36.18 38.79
N ALA A 367 7.31 35.10 38.02
CA ALA A 367 8.62 34.74 37.46
C ALA A 367 9.25 35.86 36.62
N ARG A 368 8.45 36.56 35.79
CA ARG A 368 8.93 37.71 35.02
C ARG A 368 9.21 38.95 35.87
N ALA A 369 8.44 39.17 36.94
CA ALA A 369 8.69 40.27 37.88
C ALA A 369 10.02 40.07 38.63
N VAL A 370 10.43 38.82 38.87
CA VAL A 370 11.70 38.46 39.52
C VAL A 370 12.89 38.42 38.54
N GLY A 371 12.64 38.59 37.22
CA GLY A 371 13.70 38.78 36.22
C GLY A 371 13.80 37.72 35.12
N PHE A 372 12.89 36.73 35.05
CA PHE A 372 12.90 35.76 33.95
C PHE A 372 12.58 36.42 32.60
N LEU A 373 13.38 36.12 31.58
CA LEU A 373 13.14 36.54 30.20
C LEU A 373 12.05 35.67 29.55
N ARG A 374 11.46 36.16 28.45
CA ARG A 374 10.50 35.38 27.65
C ARG A 374 11.11 34.07 27.13
N GLY A 375 12.40 34.10 26.80
CA GLY A 375 13.18 32.92 26.39
C GLY A 375 13.35 31.90 27.52
N ASP A 376 13.46 32.35 28.78
CA ASP A 376 13.62 31.46 29.94
C ASP A 376 12.31 30.72 30.25
N LEU A 377 11.17 31.40 30.08
CA LEU A 377 9.85 30.77 30.16
C LEU A 377 9.66 29.74 29.05
N LEU A 378 10.03 30.10 27.81
CA LEU A 378 9.95 29.20 26.66
C LEU A 378 10.85 27.97 26.86
N ALA A 379 12.08 28.16 27.34
CA ALA A 379 13.01 27.07 27.63
C ALA A 379 12.47 26.14 28.73
N THR A 380 11.88 26.70 29.79
CA THR A 380 11.28 25.88 30.86
C THR A 380 10.13 25.02 30.35
N PHE A 381 9.25 25.58 29.51
CA PHE A 381 8.16 24.81 28.89
C PHE A 381 8.63 23.80 27.86
N ALA A 382 9.64 24.14 27.06
CA ALA A 382 10.23 23.23 26.09
C ALA A 382 10.89 22.03 26.77
N LEU A 383 11.57 22.24 27.91
CA LEU A 383 12.14 21.16 28.71
C LEU A 383 11.06 20.26 29.34
N GLU A 384 10.00 20.86 29.90
CA GLU A 384 8.84 20.11 30.41
C GLU A 384 8.17 19.30 29.28
N GLY A 385 8.01 19.92 28.11
CA GLY A 385 7.45 19.30 26.92
C GLY A 385 8.28 18.17 26.33
N THR A 386 9.61 18.29 26.38
CA THR A 386 10.52 17.25 25.89
C THR A 386 10.38 15.96 26.69
N PHE A 387 10.21 16.06 28.01
CA PHE A 387 9.91 14.90 28.85
C PHE A 387 8.59 14.23 28.44
N TYR A 388 7.51 15.01 28.24
CA TYR A 388 6.23 14.46 27.79
C TYR A 388 6.32 13.83 26.39
N ALA A 389 7.05 14.47 25.48
CA ALA A 389 7.27 13.97 24.12
C ALA A 389 7.94 12.59 24.14
N VAL A 390 9.06 12.45 24.86
CA VAL A 390 9.81 11.18 24.93
C VAL A 390 8.99 10.08 25.61
N VAL A 391 8.37 10.37 26.76
CA VAL A 391 7.59 9.36 27.50
C VAL A 391 6.36 8.93 26.71
N ALA A 392 5.62 9.89 26.13
CA ALA A 392 4.44 9.58 25.34
C ALA A 392 4.77 8.87 24.03
N ALA A 393 5.88 9.22 23.38
CA ALA A 393 6.32 8.52 22.16
C ALA A 393 6.78 7.09 22.47
N ALA A 394 7.49 6.86 23.59
CA ALA A 394 7.90 5.53 24.00
C ALA A 394 6.68 4.64 24.30
N LEU A 395 5.76 5.13 25.13
CA LEU A 395 4.51 4.41 25.44
C LEU A 395 3.63 4.25 24.21
N GLY A 396 3.58 5.26 23.33
CA GLY A 396 2.83 5.24 22.09
C GLY A 396 3.38 4.21 21.10
N ALA A 397 4.70 4.13 20.91
CA ALA A 397 5.32 3.12 20.04
C ALA A 397 5.03 1.70 20.56
N LEU A 398 5.13 1.46 21.87
CA LEU A 398 4.77 0.17 22.46
C LEU A 398 3.28 -0.15 22.31
N ALA A 399 2.40 0.83 22.56
CA ALA A 399 0.97 0.67 22.37
C ALA A 399 0.60 0.42 20.90
N GLY A 400 1.29 1.07 19.96
CA GLY A 400 1.11 0.88 18.53
C GLY A 400 1.58 -0.49 18.05
N LEU A 401 2.66 -1.04 18.62
CA LEU A 401 3.06 -2.43 18.39
C LEU A 401 1.97 -3.40 18.87
N GLY A 402 1.41 -3.17 20.07
CA GLY A 402 0.28 -3.95 20.57
C GLY A 402 -0.97 -3.83 19.70
N LEU A 403 -1.27 -2.63 19.21
CA LEU A 403 -2.38 -2.40 18.28
C LEU A 403 -2.16 -3.11 16.95
N GLY A 404 -0.94 -3.05 16.39
CA GLY A 404 -0.56 -3.77 15.18
C GLY A 404 -0.76 -5.28 15.33
N TYR A 405 -0.35 -5.85 16.47
CA TYR A 405 -0.61 -7.27 16.78
C TYR A 405 -2.11 -7.59 16.77
N VAL A 406 -2.94 -6.76 17.42
CA VAL A 406 -4.41 -6.95 17.42
C VAL A 406 -4.97 -6.86 16.00
N MET A 407 -4.50 -5.92 15.18
CA MET A 407 -4.95 -5.78 13.80
C MET A 407 -4.61 -7.02 12.96
N VAL A 408 -3.39 -7.56 13.08
CA VAL A 408 -2.97 -8.79 12.38
C VAL A 408 -3.78 -9.99 12.88
N TYR A 409 -4.08 -10.08 14.17
CA TYR A 409 -4.94 -11.12 14.73
C TYR A 409 -6.35 -11.10 14.12
N PHE A 410 -6.97 -9.92 13.97
CA PHE A 410 -8.27 -9.81 13.31
C PHE A 410 -8.17 -10.04 11.79
N PHE A 411 -7.08 -9.61 11.15
CA PHE A 411 -6.85 -9.86 9.73
C PHE A 411 -6.85 -11.36 9.43
N ASP A 412 -6.14 -12.17 10.23
CA ASP A 412 -6.12 -13.63 10.10
C ASP A 412 -7.51 -14.27 10.22
N LYS A 413 -8.40 -13.72 11.06
CA LYS A 413 -9.73 -14.28 11.32
C LYS A 413 -10.80 -13.80 10.34
N VAL A 414 -10.67 -12.59 9.83
CA VAL A 414 -11.74 -11.90 9.08
C VAL A 414 -11.50 -11.94 7.58
N VAL A 415 -10.24 -11.95 7.14
CA VAL A 415 -9.88 -11.89 5.72
C VAL A 415 -9.58 -13.29 5.20
N PRO A 416 -10.34 -13.81 4.22
CA PRO A 416 -9.96 -15.03 3.53
C PRO A 416 -8.65 -14.80 2.77
N HIS A 417 -7.56 -15.37 3.24
CA HIS A 417 -6.21 -15.19 2.68
C HIS A 417 -5.66 -16.47 2.04
N GLY A 418 -6.51 -17.50 1.89
CA GLY A 418 -6.15 -18.78 1.29
C GLY A 418 -5.16 -19.55 2.15
N GLU A 419 -4.11 -20.09 1.53
CA GLU A 419 -3.05 -20.85 2.21
C GLU A 419 -1.87 -19.98 2.67
N VAL A 420 -2.01 -18.66 2.69
CA VAL A 420 -0.94 -17.77 3.12
C VAL A 420 -0.86 -17.81 4.65
N VAL A 421 0.28 -18.25 5.20
CA VAL A 421 0.46 -18.29 6.65
C VAL A 421 0.63 -16.88 7.20
N VAL A 422 -0.37 -16.38 7.93
CA VAL A 422 -0.31 -15.08 8.60
C VAL A 422 0.56 -15.22 9.85
N THR A 423 1.67 -14.50 9.87
CA THR A 423 2.57 -14.42 11.04
C THR A 423 2.82 -12.96 11.39
N PHE A 424 2.80 -12.65 12.67
CA PHE A 424 3.11 -11.30 13.15
C PHE A 424 4.63 -11.06 13.04
N HIS A 425 5.02 -10.00 12.32
CA HIS A 425 6.41 -9.60 12.15
C HIS A 425 6.51 -8.07 12.25
N PHE A 426 7.54 -7.58 12.94
CA PHE A 426 7.83 -6.16 13.01
C PHE A 426 9.32 -5.91 12.87
N ASP A 427 9.69 -4.84 12.18
CA ASP A 427 11.07 -4.41 12.12
C ASP A 427 11.36 -3.45 13.31
N PRO A 428 12.41 -3.69 14.10
CA PRO A 428 12.87 -2.73 15.10
C PRO A 428 13.07 -1.31 14.54
N THR A 429 13.49 -1.16 13.28
CA THR A 429 13.65 0.16 12.65
C THR A 429 12.31 0.88 12.52
N SER A 430 11.23 0.18 12.21
CA SER A 430 9.88 0.75 12.11
C SER A 430 9.37 1.27 13.46
N VAL A 431 9.65 0.55 14.55
CA VAL A 431 9.30 1.01 15.91
C VAL A 431 10.13 2.23 16.31
N VAL A 432 11.43 2.23 16.00
CA VAL A 432 12.32 3.38 16.29
C VAL A 432 11.94 4.59 15.46
N THR A 433 11.62 4.42 14.17
CA THR A 433 11.17 5.52 13.31
C THR A 433 9.83 6.09 13.77
N ALA A 434 8.89 5.26 14.23
CA ALA A 434 7.65 5.72 14.86
C ALA A 434 7.93 6.53 16.14
N PHE A 435 8.82 6.05 17.01
CA PHE A 435 9.23 6.75 18.23
C PHE A 435 9.85 8.13 17.90
N VAL A 436 10.75 8.18 16.91
CA VAL A 436 11.38 9.40 16.43
C VAL A 436 10.35 10.36 15.84
N ALA A 437 9.50 9.90 14.92
CA ALA A 437 8.48 10.74 14.31
C ALA A 437 7.45 11.25 15.33
N GLY A 438 7.00 10.40 16.25
CA GLY A 438 6.12 10.76 17.35
C GLY A 438 6.75 11.81 18.28
N THR A 439 8.02 11.63 18.66
CA THR A 439 8.75 12.61 19.47
C THR A 439 8.92 13.94 18.71
N ALA A 440 9.29 13.93 17.43
CA ALA A 440 9.41 15.14 16.63
C ALA A 440 8.08 15.89 16.53
N LEU A 441 7.01 15.18 16.20
CA LEU A 441 5.67 15.75 16.06
C LEU A 441 5.21 16.43 17.35
N THR A 442 5.36 15.73 18.47
CA THR A 442 4.95 16.23 19.79
C THR A 442 5.82 17.41 20.22
N TRP A 443 7.13 17.34 20.01
CA TRP A 443 8.06 18.42 20.31
C TRP A 443 7.75 19.69 19.50
N ILE A 444 7.54 19.56 18.19
CA ILE A 444 7.14 20.68 17.31
C ILE A 444 5.82 21.29 17.82
N THR A 445 4.83 20.45 18.12
CA THR A 445 3.52 20.90 18.62
C THR A 445 3.65 21.70 19.92
N ILE A 446 4.45 21.20 20.86
CA ILE A 446 4.65 21.84 22.16
C ILE A 446 5.44 23.13 22.02
N LEU A 447 6.47 23.18 21.17
CA LEU A 447 7.22 24.40 20.90
C LEU A 447 6.34 25.49 20.31
N VAL A 448 5.50 25.15 19.32
CA VAL A 448 4.57 26.10 18.70
C VAL A 448 3.56 26.62 19.74
N ALA A 449 2.99 25.72 20.54
CA ALA A 449 2.05 26.11 21.61
C ALA A 449 2.73 27.00 22.67
N SER A 450 3.94 26.63 23.11
CA SER A 450 4.71 27.35 24.14
C SER A 450 5.17 28.72 23.64
N TRP A 451 5.62 28.81 22.39
CA TRP A 451 6.00 30.08 21.77
C TRP A 451 4.83 31.06 21.75
N ARG A 452 3.64 30.59 21.35
CA ARG A 452 2.42 31.39 21.36
C ARG A 452 2.06 31.90 22.76
N VAL A 453 2.12 31.03 23.75
CA VAL A 453 1.84 31.36 25.16
C VAL A 453 2.84 32.40 25.69
N SER A 454 4.13 32.27 25.38
CA SER A 454 5.19 33.14 25.90
C SER A 454 5.04 34.62 25.47
N ARG A 455 4.29 34.87 24.40
CA ARG A 455 3.99 36.22 23.88
C ARG A 455 2.79 36.89 24.55
N LEU A 456 2.06 36.22 25.43
CA LEU A 456 0.95 36.83 26.16
C LEU A 456 1.43 37.97 27.08
N ASN A 457 0.61 39.02 27.22
CA ASN A 457 0.92 40.17 28.07
C ASN A 457 0.63 39.83 29.54
N ILE A 458 1.59 39.16 30.16
CA ILE A 458 1.46 38.59 31.50
C ILE A 458 1.11 39.64 32.58
N VAL A 459 1.54 40.90 32.43
CA VAL A 459 1.20 42.00 33.37
C VAL A 459 -0.30 42.33 33.40
N ARG A 460 -1.01 42.19 32.27
CA ARG A 460 -2.47 42.37 32.23
C ARG A 460 -3.21 41.15 32.78
N ALA A 461 -2.63 39.96 32.59
CA ALA A 461 -3.17 38.70 33.10
C ALA A 461 -3.13 38.63 34.64
N ILE A 462 -2.12 39.21 35.30
CA ILE A 462 -2.10 39.34 36.78
C ILE A 462 -3.22 40.26 37.29
N ARG A 463 -3.58 41.29 36.50
CA ARG A 463 -4.61 42.28 36.85
C ARG A 463 -6.01 41.92 36.35
N ASP A 464 -6.18 40.74 35.76
CA ASP A 464 -7.40 40.26 35.12
C ASP A 464 -8.06 41.28 34.18
N LEU A 465 -7.24 42.11 33.54
CA LEU A 465 -7.71 43.13 32.60
C LEU A 465 -8.07 42.45 31.27
N PRO A 466 -9.22 42.79 30.66
CA PRO A 466 -9.56 42.30 29.33
C PRO A 466 -8.38 42.52 28.37
N GLU A 467 -8.04 41.49 27.59
CA GLU A 467 -7.08 41.66 26.50
C GLU A 467 -7.60 42.80 25.60
N PRO A 468 -6.77 43.80 25.26
CA PRO A 468 -7.22 44.87 24.40
C PRO A 468 -7.69 44.21 23.11
N GLY A 469 -8.96 44.43 22.73
CA GLY A 469 -9.49 43.92 21.46
C GLY A 469 -8.45 44.19 20.40
N THR A 470 -7.88 43.12 19.83
CA THR A 470 -6.78 43.20 18.87
C THR A 470 -7.15 44.28 17.88
N ARG A 471 -6.43 45.41 17.87
CA ARG A 471 -6.70 46.50 16.94
C ARG A 471 -6.82 45.85 15.56
N GLU A 472 -8.02 45.88 14.99
CA GLU A 472 -8.36 45.41 13.64
C GLU A 472 -7.62 46.21 12.54
N ARG A 473 -6.54 46.91 12.91
CA ARG A 473 -5.68 47.81 12.13
C ARG A 473 -4.18 47.65 12.48
N SER A 474 -3.75 46.50 12.98
CA SER A 474 -2.32 46.28 13.24
C SER A 474 -1.58 45.99 11.93
N ARG A 475 -0.53 46.77 11.62
CA ARG A 475 0.38 46.54 10.49
C ARG A 475 0.99 45.14 10.52
N GLU A 476 1.20 44.57 11.71
CA GLU A 476 1.75 43.23 11.87
C GLU A 476 0.83 42.14 11.30
N VAL A 477 -0.49 42.29 11.43
CA VAL A 477 -1.47 41.34 10.88
C VAL A 477 -1.54 41.46 9.35
N LEU A 478 -1.43 42.69 8.82
CA LEU A 478 -1.35 42.93 7.38
C LEU A 478 -0.10 42.28 6.77
N ILE A 479 1.07 42.47 7.41
CA ILE A 479 2.34 41.88 6.95
C ILE A 479 2.27 40.36 7.04
N ALA A 480 1.74 39.80 8.12
CA ALA A 480 1.57 38.35 8.25
C ALA A 480 0.64 37.79 7.16
N GLY A 481 -0.50 38.45 6.91
CA GLY A 481 -1.42 38.06 5.83
C GLY A 481 -0.78 38.14 4.44
N ALA A 482 -0.02 39.21 4.16
CA ALA A 482 0.70 39.38 2.91
C ALA A 482 1.80 38.33 2.71
N LEU A 483 2.53 37.95 3.77
CA LEU A 483 3.53 36.88 3.72
C LEU A 483 2.88 35.52 3.45
N ILE A 484 1.77 35.20 4.12
CA ILE A 484 1.03 33.95 3.88
C ILE A 484 0.48 33.92 2.45
N ALA A 485 -0.05 35.04 1.96
CA ALA A 485 -0.51 35.17 0.58
C ALA A 485 0.65 34.95 -0.40
N LEU A 486 1.82 35.53 -0.16
CA LEU A 486 3.03 35.34 -0.97
C LEU A 486 3.45 33.86 -1.02
N VAL A 487 3.47 33.18 0.13
CA VAL A 487 3.74 31.74 0.20
C VAL A 487 2.71 30.95 -0.60
N GLY A 488 1.42 31.28 -0.48
CA GLY A 488 0.36 30.69 -1.27
C GLY A 488 0.54 30.89 -2.78
N THR A 489 0.93 32.10 -3.22
CA THR A 489 1.23 32.40 -4.62
C THR A 489 2.42 31.60 -5.14
N ILE A 490 3.50 31.51 -4.36
CA ILE A 490 4.69 30.72 -4.72
C ILE A 490 4.33 29.24 -4.83
N LEU A 491 3.61 28.69 -3.85
CA LEU A 491 3.16 27.29 -3.87
C LEU A 491 2.24 27.00 -5.04
N THR A 492 1.32 27.91 -5.35
CA THR A 492 0.41 27.78 -6.49
C THR A 492 1.20 27.81 -7.79
N GLY A 493 2.06 28.82 -7.98
CA GLY A 493 2.87 28.96 -9.18
C GLY A 493 3.79 27.75 -9.39
N TRP A 494 4.45 27.28 -8.33
CA TRP A 494 5.27 26.06 -8.38
C TRP A 494 4.43 24.82 -8.68
N GLY A 495 3.27 24.67 -8.06
CA GLY A 495 2.37 23.53 -8.27
C GLY A 495 1.87 23.43 -9.70
N PHE A 496 1.50 24.55 -10.32
CA PHE A 496 1.08 24.57 -11.72
C PHE A 496 2.27 24.43 -12.68
N ALA A 497 3.46 24.96 -12.35
CA ALA A 497 4.64 24.85 -13.21
C ALA A 497 5.29 23.46 -13.18
N ALA A 498 5.36 22.82 -12.02
CA ALA A 498 5.89 21.48 -11.84
C ALA A 498 4.83 20.38 -12.05
N ASP A 499 3.60 20.78 -12.33
CA ASP A 499 2.42 19.92 -12.50
C ASP A 499 2.09 19.03 -11.29
N THR A 500 2.52 19.44 -10.09
CA THR A 500 2.36 18.66 -8.85
C THR A 500 1.12 19.10 -8.04
N GLY A 501 0.35 18.13 -7.56
CA GLY A 501 -0.77 18.30 -6.64
C GLY A 501 -0.36 18.90 -5.29
N MET A 502 0.90 18.70 -4.87
CA MET A 502 1.44 19.32 -3.64
C MET A 502 1.39 20.86 -3.64
N GLY A 503 1.39 21.49 -4.82
CA GLY A 503 1.18 22.94 -4.93
C GLY A 503 -0.24 23.32 -5.35
N LYS A 504 -0.88 22.56 -6.26
CA LYS A 504 -2.23 22.86 -6.77
C LYS A 504 -3.33 22.71 -5.72
N ILE A 505 -3.20 21.75 -4.81
CA ILE A 505 -4.21 21.48 -3.76
C ILE A 505 -4.12 22.52 -2.64
N PRO A 506 -2.98 22.70 -1.94
CA PRO A 506 -2.91 23.65 -0.82
C PRO A 506 -2.58 25.09 -1.23
N GLY A 507 -1.99 25.34 -2.41
CA GLY A 507 -1.54 26.67 -2.82
C GLY A 507 -2.65 27.72 -2.84
N PRO A 508 -3.73 27.54 -3.65
CA PRO A 508 -4.83 28.48 -3.71
C PRO A 508 -5.56 28.65 -2.36
N PRO A 509 -5.78 27.59 -1.56
CA PRO A 509 -6.31 27.74 -0.21
C PRO A 509 -5.45 28.57 0.75
N VAL A 510 -4.13 28.38 0.73
CA VAL A 510 -3.19 29.18 1.55
C VAL A 510 -3.19 30.63 1.09
N LEU A 511 -3.23 30.89 -0.22
CA LEU A 511 -3.35 32.23 -0.79
C LEU A 511 -4.63 32.93 -0.31
N ALA A 512 -5.78 32.26 -0.42
CA ALA A 512 -7.07 32.81 -0.02
C ALA A 512 -7.12 33.14 1.48
N ILE A 513 -6.57 32.26 2.33
CA ILE A 513 -6.44 32.53 3.78
C ILE A 513 -5.53 33.74 4.02
N GLY A 514 -4.40 33.85 3.34
CA GLY A 514 -3.48 34.99 3.44
C GLY A 514 -4.15 36.32 3.09
N ILE A 515 -4.88 36.36 1.97
CA ILE A 515 -5.69 37.51 1.56
C ILE A 515 -6.78 37.80 2.59
N GLY A 516 -7.45 36.77 3.11
CA GLY A 516 -8.47 36.89 4.16
C GLY A 516 -7.93 37.55 5.44
N ILE A 517 -6.74 37.16 5.88
CA ILE A 517 -6.05 37.75 7.04
C ILE A 517 -5.61 39.20 6.75
N ALA A 518 -5.09 39.47 5.56
CA ALA A 518 -4.71 40.83 5.15
C ALA A 518 -5.94 41.75 5.13
N ALA A 519 -7.06 41.30 4.57
CA ALA A 519 -8.32 42.04 4.58
C ALA A 519 -8.94 42.17 5.98
N ALA A 520 -8.72 41.18 6.86
CA ALA A 520 -9.12 41.27 8.27
C ALA A 520 -8.46 42.45 8.99
N SER A 521 -7.23 42.82 8.62
CA SER A 521 -6.52 44.00 9.15
C SER A 521 -7.10 45.36 8.70
N ARG A 522 -8.17 45.35 7.88
CA ARG A 522 -8.91 46.55 7.47
C ARG A 522 -10.29 46.65 8.15
N GLY A 523 -10.62 45.73 9.08
CA GLY A 523 -11.91 45.68 9.76
C GLY A 523 -12.94 44.72 9.14
N TRP A 524 -12.59 43.96 8.11
CA TRP A 524 -13.49 43.01 7.42
C TRP A 524 -13.28 41.55 7.84
N ALA A 525 -12.78 41.31 9.05
CA ALA A 525 -12.30 39.99 9.49
C ALA A 525 -13.30 38.85 9.29
N ARG A 526 -14.58 39.07 9.64
CA ARG A 526 -15.62 38.06 9.48
C ARG A 526 -15.88 37.71 8.02
N ALA A 527 -16.15 38.73 7.19
CA ALA A 527 -16.50 38.54 5.78
C ALA A 527 -15.33 37.97 4.99
N ALA A 528 -14.13 38.53 5.19
CA ALA A 528 -12.91 38.11 4.50
C ALA A 528 -12.55 36.64 4.76
N LEU A 529 -12.59 36.20 6.02
CA LEU A 529 -12.25 34.80 6.36
C LEU A 529 -13.36 33.81 5.98
N THR A 530 -14.63 34.23 6.02
CA THR A 530 -15.74 33.40 5.53
C THR A 530 -15.66 33.23 4.01
N LEU A 531 -15.34 34.30 3.26
CA LEU A 531 -15.17 34.24 1.81
C LEU A 531 -13.95 33.42 1.41
N ALA A 532 -12.82 33.55 2.13
CA ALA A 532 -11.65 32.72 1.91
C ALA A 532 -11.96 31.23 2.13
N ALA A 533 -12.65 30.88 3.22
CA ALA A 533 -13.02 29.51 3.50
C ALA A 533 -14.06 28.95 2.51
N ALA A 534 -15.01 29.79 2.05
CA ALA A 534 -15.95 29.40 1.01
C ALA A 534 -15.23 29.16 -0.33
N PHE A 535 -14.29 30.02 -0.70
CA PHE A 535 -13.43 29.81 -1.87
C PHE A 535 -12.67 28.48 -1.78
N ASN A 536 -12.09 28.16 -0.62
CA ASN A 536 -11.35 26.90 -0.43
C ASN A 536 -12.23 25.67 -0.62
N LEU A 537 -13.45 25.68 -0.07
CA LEU A 537 -14.43 24.61 -0.28
C LEU A 537 -14.78 24.48 -1.75
N THR A 538 -15.08 25.60 -2.42
CA THR A 538 -15.40 25.59 -3.85
C THR A 538 -14.23 25.09 -4.67
N TRP A 539 -13.00 25.51 -4.39
CA TRP A 539 -11.80 25.10 -5.12
C TRP A 539 -11.56 23.59 -5.03
N ILE A 540 -11.71 23.01 -3.84
CA ILE A 540 -11.49 21.57 -3.62
C ILE A 540 -12.63 20.72 -4.20
N LEU A 541 -13.87 21.18 -4.09
CA LEU A 541 -15.04 20.44 -4.58
C LEU A 541 -15.28 20.65 -6.09
N MET A 542 -14.54 21.56 -6.72
CA MET A 542 -14.65 21.80 -8.16
C MET A 542 -14.17 20.55 -8.93
N PRO A 543 -14.89 20.14 -10.00
CA PRO A 543 -14.54 18.95 -10.79
C PRO A 543 -13.38 19.23 -11.75
N VAL A 544 -12.24 19.66 -11.20
CA VAL A 544 -11.00 19.92 -11.94
C VAL A 544 -9.92 18.92 -11.53
N GLY A 545 -9.12 18.45 -12.49
CA GLY A 545 -8.00 17.54 -12.25
C GLY A 545 -6.86 18.25 -11.50
N LEU A 546 -6.93 18.29 -10.16
CA LEU A 546 -5.89 18.87 -9.32
C LEU A 546 -4.69 17.93 -9.09
N LEU A 547 -4.87 16.64 -9.40
CA LEU A 547 -3.89 15.58 -9.19
C LEU A 547 -3.26 15.14 -10.51
N ASN A 548 -1.95 14.97 -10.49
CA ASN A 548 -1.22 14.24 -11.52
C ASN A 548 -0.84 12.86 -10.96
N GLN A 549 -1.47 11.80 -11.49
CA GLN A 549 -1.27 10.41 -11.04
C GLN A 549 0.17 9.90 -11.26
N GLN A 550 0.96 10.52 -12.14
CA GLN A 550 2.34 10.11 -12.40
C GLN A 550 3.33 10.66 -11.38
N THR A 551 3.06 11.84 -10.81
CA THR A 551 4.00 12.53 -9.91
C THR A 551 3.53 12.57 -8.47
N ASP A 552 2.21 12.52 -8.23
CA ASP A 552 1.65 12.80 -6.92
C ASP A 552 1.35 11.52 -6.14
N ASN A 553 1.67 11.57 -4.85
CA ASN A 553 1.18 10.57 -3.90
C ASN A 553 -0.29 10.89 -3.55
N VAL A 554 -1.20 10.01 -3.97
CA VAL A 554 -2.65 10.12 -3.76
C VAL A 554 -3.00 10.18 -2.26
N SER A 555 -2.31 9.38 -1.44
CA SER A 555 -2.46 9.32 0.01
C SER A 555 -2.20 10.68 0.67
N VAL A 556 -1.11 11.35 0.29
CA VAL A 556 -0.77 12.69 0.80
C VAL A 556 -1.78 13.74 0.34
N ALA A 557 -2.15 13.70 -0.94
CA ALA A 557 -3.15 14.61 -1.50
C ALA A 557 -4.51 14.49 -0.82
N PHE A 558 -4.92 13.27 -0.49
CA PHE A 558 -6.16 13.00 0.22
C PHE A 558 -6.18 13.61 1.62
N VAL A 559 -5.11 13.43 2.40
CA VAL A 559 -4.98 14.03 3.73
C VAL A 559 -5.03 15.56 3.63
N MET A 560 -4.25 16.15 2.72
CA MET A 560 -4.25 17.61 2.51
C MET A 560 -5.64 18.15 2.16
N THR A 561 -6.34 17.46 1.26
CA THR A 561 -7.69 17.82 0.84
C THR A 561 -8.68 17.76 2.00
N GLY A 562 -8.67 16.65 2.76
CA GLY A 562 -9.52 16.50 3.94
C GLY A 562 -9.26 17.56 5.01
N VAL A 563 -7.99 17.89 5.28
CA VAL A 563 -7.61 18.93 6.26
C VAL A 563 -8.07 20.31 5.83
N ILE A 564 -7.93 20.67 4.55
CA ILE A 564 -8.38 21.97 4.06
C ILE A 564 -9.91 22.02 4.07
N LEU A 565 -10.61 20.95 3.69
CA LEU A 565 -12.07 20.87 3.69
C LEU A 565 -12.64 21.03 5.10
N VAL A 566 -12.15 20.24 6.06
CA VAL A 566 -12.55 20.33 7.47
C VAL A 566 -12.17 21.69 8.05
N GLY A 567 -10.94 22.16 7.81
CA GLY A 567 -10.44 23.46 8.26
C GLY A 567 -11.29 24.63 7.76
N SER A 568 -11.71 24.58 6.50
CA SER A 568 -12.53 25.63 5.87
C SER A 568 -13.96 25.61 6.44
N GLY A 569 -14.55 24.43 6.63
CA GLY A 569 -15.84 24.30 7.33
C GLY A 569 -15.79 24.86 8.76
N ILE A 570 -14.72 24.59 9.50
CA ILE A 570 -14.51 25.13 10.86
C ILE A 570 -14.38 26.66 10.83
N LEU A 571 -13.61 27.22 9.90
CA LEU A 571 -13.46 28.68 9.78
C LEU A 571 -14.82 29.35 9.55
N ILE A 572 -15.65 28.80 8.66
CA ILE A 572 -17.02 29.30 8.44
C ILE A 572 -17.82 29.22 9.74
N ALA A 573 -17.81 28.07 10.43
CA ALA A 573 -18.56 27.87 11.65
C ALA A 573 -18.13 28.83 12.77
N VAL A 574 -16.82 28.96 13.03
CA VAL A 574 -16.26 29.77 14.13
C VAL A 574 -16.48 31.26 13.91
N PHE A 575 -16.28 31.77 12.69
CA PHE A 575 -16.46 33.20 12.41
C PHE A 575 -17.94 33.60 12.32
N ASN A 576 -18.84 32.66 12.04
CA ASN A 576 -20.28 32.92 12.00
C ASN A 576 -21.03 32.49 13.27
N ILE A 577 -20.34 31.87 14.24
CA ILE A 577 -20.95 31.39 15.49
C ILE A 577 -21.71 32.51 16.22
N SER A 578 -21.15 33.72 16.27
CA SER A 578 -21.77 34.86 16.95
C SER A 578 -23.09 35.31 16.32
N GLU A 579 -23.26 35.09 15.01
CA GLU A 579 -24.51 35.43 14.30
C GLU A 579 -25.51 34.29 14.41
N ALA A 580 -25.05 33.04 14.29
CA ALA A 580 -25.87 31.85 14.49
C ALA A 580 -26.49 31.86 15.91
N LEU A 581 -25.68 32.15 16.92
CA LEU A 581 -26.11 32.27 18.31
C LEU A 581 -27.04 33.47 18.53
N ARG A 582 -26.81 34.61 17.85
CA ARG A 582 -27.74 35.74 17.86
C ARG A 582 -29.08 35.40 17.21
N ALA A 583 -29.08 34.69 16.10
CA ALA A 583 -30.29 34.22 15.42
C ALA A 583 -31.07 33.23 16.30
N LEU A 584 -30.37 32.30 16.97
CA LEU A 584 -30.94 31.39 17.95
C LEU A 584 -31.57 32.15 19.12
N LEU A 585 -30.85 33.13 19.68
CA LEU A 585 -31.36 34.00 20.75
C LEU A 585 -32.56 34.85 20.30
N ARG A 586 -32.65 35.24 19.02
CA ARG A 586 -33.85 35.93 18.49
C ARG A 586 -35.06 35.00 18.46
N ARG A 587 -34.87 33.72 18.14
CA ARG A 587 -35.93 32.69 18.14
C ARG A 587 -36.28 32.17 19.54
N ALA A 588 -35.37 32.26 20.50
CA ALA A 588 -35.61 31.85 21.88
C ALA A 588 -36.69 32.72 22.55
N ASN A 589 -37.65 32.05 23.19
CA ASN A 589 -38.80 32.68 23.83
C ASN A 589 -38.36 33.74 24.85
N ARG A 590 -39.08 34.86 24.96
CA ARG A 590 -38.72 36.02 25.81
C ARG A 590 -38.80 35.75 27.33
N GLY A 591 -39.15 34.53 27.75
CA GLY A 591 -39.26 34.14 29.15
C GLY A 591 -37.92 34.00 29.88
N ALA A 592 -37.99 33.48 31.11
CA ALA A 592 -36.89 33.40 32.08
C ALA A 592 -35.63 32.62 31.60
N GLY A 593 -35.73 31.81 30.53
CA GLY A 593 -34.59 31.06 29.98
C GLY A 593 -33.62 31.89 29.12
N ARG A 594 -34.04 33.05 28.59
CA ARG A 594 -33.22 33.86 27.68
C ARG A 594 -31.95 34.45 28.33
N PRO A 595 -31.98 34.97 29.58
CA PRO A 595 -30.78 35.44 30.28
C PRO A 595 -29.77 34.32 30.55
N VAL A 596 -30.25 33.12 30.89
CA VAL A 596 -29.42 31.93 31.09
C VAL A 596 -28.76 31.51 29.78
N LEU A 597 -29.51 31.49 28.67
CA LEU A 597 -28.96 31.18 27.36
C LEU A 597 -27.91 32.22 26.93
N LYS A 598 -28.17 33.52 27.16
CA LYS A 598 -27.25 34.60 26.81
C LYS A 598 -25.93 34.50 27.59
N THR A 599 -25.98 34.13 28.87
CA THR A 599 -24.78 33.93 29.70
C THR A 599 -24.00 32.68 29.28
N ALA A 600 -24.67 31.54 29.05
CA ALA A 600 -24.03 30.32 28.55
C ALA A 600 -23.31 30.52 27.20
N VAL A 601 -23.90 31.33 26.32
CA VAL A 601 -23.41 31.63 24.97
C VAL A 601 -22.29 32.67 24.94
N SER A 602 -22.17 33.49 25.99
CA SER A 602 -21.17 34.58 26.05
C SER A 602 -19.74 34.06 26.09
N TYR A 603 -19.49 32.96 26.81
CA TYR A 603 -18.15 32.40 27.00
C TYR A 603 -17.54 31.84 25.70
N PRO A 604 -18.25 31.00 24.91
CA PRO A 604 -17.76 30.56 23.59
C PRO A 604 -17.53 31.69 22.59
N MET A 605 -18.33 32.77 22.67
CA MET A 605 -18.24 33.92 21.77
C MET A 605 -17.02 34.82 22.03
N ASP A 606 -16.57 34.89 23.28
CA ASP A 606 -15.42 35.67 23.70
C ASP A 606 -14.11 34.89 23.46
N LYS A 607 -14.12 33.59 23.74
CA LYS A 607 -12.96 32.69 23.56
C LYS A 607 -12.98 31.92 22.24
N ARG A 608 -13.21 32.63 21.12
CA ARG A 608 -13.37 32.04 19.76
C ARG A 608 -12.29 31.05 19.37
N PHE A 609 -11.03 31.34 19.69
CA PHE A 609 -9.92 30.47 19.35
C PHE A 609 -10.00 29.12 20.07
N ARG A 610 -10.30 29.13 21.38
CA ARG A 610 -10.44 27.91 22.18
C ARG A 610 -11.65 27.08 21.73
N THR A 611 -12.79 27.74 21.53
CA THR A 611 -14.00 27.11 20.98
C THR A 611 -13.72 26.47 19.63
N GLY A 612 -13.00 27.18 18.74
CA GLY A 612 -12.63 26.69 17.42
C GLY A 612 -11.72 25.47 17.45
N MET A 613 -10.71 25.42 18.33
CA MET A 613 -9.84 24.24 18.47
C MET A 613 -10.61 22.98 18.92
N THR A 614 -11.51 23.13 19.91
CA THR A 614 -12.32 22.00 20.38
C THR A 614 -13.27 21.51 19.29
N VAL A 615 -13.96 22.42 18.61
CA VAL A 615 -14.84 22.08 17.47
C VAL A 615 -14.04 21.42 16.35
N ALA A 616 -12.83 21.92 16.07
CA ALA A 616 -11.96 21.35 15.04
C ALA A 616 -11.57 19.90 15.34
N MET A 617 -11.18 19.63 16.58
CA MET A 617 -10.83 18.28 17.02
C MET A 617 -12.00 17.31 16.84
N PHE A 618 -13.20 17.67 17.29
CA PHE A 618 -14.39 16.84 17.10
C PHE A 618 -14.78 16.70 15.63
N ALA A 619 -14.70 17.77 14.84
CA ALA A 619 -15.01 17.74 13.41
C ALA A 619 -14.07 16.80 12.65
N LEU A 620 -12.79 16.76 13.03
CA LEU A 620 -11.80 15.90 12.39
C LEU A 620 -12.02 14.42 12.73
N ILE A 621 -12.39 14.12 13.98
CA ILE A 621 -12.76 12.75 14.39
C ILE A 621 -14.04 12.31 13.68
N LEU A 622 -15.06 13.16 13.63
CA LEU A 622 -16.31 12.86 12.92
C LEU A 622 -16.05 12.67 11.43
N PHE A 623 -15.24 13.52 10.82
CA PHE A 623 -14.82 13.36 9.43
C PHE A 623 -14.18 11.99 9.20
N MET A 624 -13.22 11.60 10.03
CA MET A 624 -12.58 10.29 9.95
C MET A 624 -13.59 9.14 10.04
N VAL A 625 -14.51 9.17 11.00
CA VAL A 625 -15.55 8.14 11.14
C VAL A 625 -16.47 8.09 9.92
N THR A 626 -16.96 9.24 9.45
CA THR A 626 -17.81 9.31 8.25
C THR A 626 -17.10 8.83 7.01
N LEU A 627 -15.80 9.11 6.90
CA LEU A 627 -14.96 8.69 5.78
C LEU A 627 -14.79 7.17 5.76
N ILE A 628 -14.52 6.56 6.91
CA ILE A 628 -14.44 5.11 7.04
C ILE A 628 -15.76 4.46 6.64
N SER A 629 -16.89 4.98 7.14
CA SER A 629 -18.22 4.47 6.77
C SER A 629 -18.52 4.64 5.29
N MET A 630 -18.13 5.78 4.70
CA MET A 630 -18.30 6.03 3.26
C MET A 630 -17.44 5.08 2.42
N LEU A 631 -16.17 4.87 2.78
CA LEU A 631 -15.29 3.93 2.09
C LEU A 631 -15.83 2.51 2.14
N GLN A 632 -16.31 2.06 3.30
CA GLN A 632 -16.95 0.74 3.43
C GLN A 632 -18.22 0.64 2.56
N GLY A 633 -19.06 1.68 2.57
CA GLY A 633 -20.24 1.73 1.72
C GLY A 633 -19.92 1.70 0.23
N LEU A 634 -18.91 2.47 -0.20
CA LEU A 634 -18.43 2.50 -1.58
C LEU A 634 -17.83 1.15 -2.00
N GLN A 635 -17.02 0.53 -1.14
CA GLN A 635 -16.48 -0.80 -1.40
C GLN A 635 -17.60 -1.82 -1.58
N ALA A 636 -18.59 -1.83 -0.68
CA ALA A 636 -19.74 -2.72 -0.77
C ALA A 636 -20.54 -2.51 -2.07
N SER A 637 -20.83 -1.26 -2.46
CA SER A 637 -21.54 -0.97 -3.72
C SER A 637 -20.69 -1.27 -4.96
N SER A 638 -19.38 -1.04 -4.88
CA SER A 638 -18.46 -1.34 -5.99
C SER A 638 -18.33 -2.83 -6.22
N LEU A 639 -18.48 -3.65 -5.17
CA LEU A 639 -18.40 -5.10 -5.28
C LEU A 639 -19.52 -5.64 -6.17
N GLU A 640 -20.74 -5.12 -6.02
CA GLU A 640 -21.87 -5.48 -6.87
C GLU A 640 -21.63 -5.09 -8.34
N SER A 641 -21.18 -3.85 -8.58
CA SER A 641 -20.85 -3.41 -9.94
C SER A 641 -19.69 -4.18 -10.54
N PHE A 642 -18.65 -4.48 -9.76
CA PHE A 642 -17.50 -5.27 -10.18
C PHE A 642 -17.92 -6.71 -10.51
N VAL A 643 -18.75 -7.34 -9.67
CA VAL A 643 -19.31 -8.66 -9.94
C VAL A 643 -20.13 -8.61 -11.22
N GLN A 644 -20.99 -7.61 -11.44
CA GLN A 644 -21.75 -7.48 -12.69
C GLN A 644 -20.84 -7.28 -13.91
N GLN A 645 -19.80 -6.44 -13.82
CA GLN A 645 -18.86 -6.20 -14.92
C GLN A 645 -17.99 -7.43 -15.23
N GLN A 646 -17.53 -8.15 -14.20
CA GLN A 646 -16.65 -9.31 -14.38
C GLN A 646 -17.42 -10.57 -14.77
N SER A 647 -18.60 -10.80 -14.17
CA SER A 647 -19.42 -11.97 -14.45
C SER A 647 -20.37 -11.80 -15.63
N GLY A 648 -20.71 -10.56 -16.01
CA GLY A 648 -21.78 -10.33 -16.98
C GLY A 648 -23.15 -10.89 -16.55
N GLY A 649 -23.31 -11.34 -15.30
CA GLY A 649 -24.58 -11.88 -14.78
C GLY A 649 -24.66 -13.40 -14.65
N TYR A 650 -23.57 -14.17 -14.81
CA TYR A 650 -23.55 -15.58 -14.37
C TYR A 650 -22.93 -15.72 -12.96
N ASP A 651 -23.51 -16.56 -12.10
CA ASP A 651 -22.99 -16.74 -10.73
C ASP A 651 -21.91 -17.82 -10.61
N VAL A 652 -21.96 -18.83 -11.49
CA VAL A 652 -21.08 -20.00 -11.46
C VAL A 652 -20.59 -20.31 -12.86
N ILE A 653 -19.28 -20.43 -13.03
CA ILE A 653 -18.65 -21.04 -14.21
C ILE A 653 -18.20 -22.43 -13.83
N ALA A 654 -18.65 -23.40 -14.62
CA ALA A 654 -18.00 -24.69 -14.72
C ALA A 654 -17.40 -24.80 -16.12
N TYR A 655 -16.11 -25.08 -16.21
CA TYR A 655 -15.43 -25.32 -17.47
C TYR A 655 -14.77 -26.69 -17.42
N THR A 656 -14.77 -27.37 -18.55
CA THR A 656 -13.91 -28.53 -18.75
C THR A 656 -12.67 -28.05 -19.48
N THR A 657 -11.50 -28.51 -19.07
CA THR A 657 -10.31 -28.31 -19.90
C THR A 657 -10.44 -29.11 -21.20
N THR A 658 -9.66 -28.76 -22.22
CA THR A 658 -9.67 -29.42 -23.53
C THR A 658 -9.31 -30.92 -23.48
N TYR A 659 -8.86 -31.41 -22.32
CA TYR A 659 -8.38 -32.79 -22.12
C TYR A 659 -9.39 -33.71 -21.44
N SER A 660 -10.51 -33.18 -20.93
CA SER A 660 -11.56 -33.96 -20.27
C SER A 660 -12.94 -33.40 -20.60
N GLU A 661 -13.27 -33.34 -21.89
CA GLU A 661 -14.61 -32.98 -22.33
C GLU A 661 -15.62 -33.95 -21.74
N ILE A 662 -16.62 -33.41 -21.04
CA ILE A 662 -17.75 -34.20 -20.54
C ILE A 662 -18.78 -34.24 -21.67
N PRO A 663 -19.05 -35.42 -22.27
CA PRO A 663 -20.07 -35.52 -23.32
C PRO A 663 -21.41 -35.02 -22.79
N ASN A 664 -22.10 -34.18 -23.57
CA ASN A 664 -23.39 -33.59 -23.18
C ASN A 664 -23.34 -32.88 -21.81
N PHE A 665 -22.23 -32.21 -21.46
CA PHE A 665 -22.00 -31.58 -20.16
C PHE A 665 -23.20 -30.77 -19.64
N ARG A 666 -23.84 -30.00 -20.54
CA ARG A 666 -25.04 -29.21 -20.21
C ARG A 666 -26.21 -30.09 -19.74
N GLU A 667 -26.50 -31.19 -20.43
CA GLU A 667 -27.59 -32.09 -20.06
C GLU A 667 -27.27 -32.81 -18.75
N SER A 668 -26.01 -33.26 -18.58
CA SER A 668 -25.56 -33.87 -17.33
C SER A 668 -25.64 -32.92 -16.14
N LEU A 669 -25.35 -31.62 -16.33
CA LEU A 669 -25.56 -30.61 -15.30
C LEU A 669 -27.06 -30.44 -15.00
N ARG A 670 -27.91 -30.24 -16.00
CA ARG A 670 -29.35 -30.07 -15.80
C ARG A 670 -30.02 -31.28 -15.13
N ALA A 671 -29.58 -32.49 -15.44
CA ALA A 671 -30.12 -33.71 -14.85
C ALA A 671 -29.77 -33.87 -13.36
N ASN A 672 -28.63 -33.31 -12.92
CA ASN A 672 -28.14 -33.46 -11.55
C ASN A 672 -28.40 -32.22 -10.67
N PHE A 673 -28.70 -31.07 -11.25
CA PHE A 673 -29.01 -29.84 -10.50
C PHE A 673 -30.52 -29.71 -10.26
N SER A 674 -30.95 -29.79 -9.01
CA SER A 674 -32.31 -29.41 -8.59
C SER A 674 -32.35 -27.93 -8.18
N GLU A 675 -33.47 -27.23 -8.46
CA GLU A 675 -33.67 -25.83 -8.04
C GLU A 675 -33.47 -25.60 -6.53
N ALA A 676 -33.71 -26.64 -5.71
CA ALA A 676 -33.49 -26.62 -4.26
C ALA A 676 -32.03 -26.42 -3.84
N LEU A 677 -31.06 -26.57 -4.75
CA LEU A 677 -29.64 -26.33 -4.48
C LEU A 677 -29.27 -24.84 -4.48
N PHE A 678 -30.13 -23.96 -5.00
CA PHE A 678 -29.87 -22.52 -5.11
C PHE A 678 -30.84 -21.73 -4.22
N SER A 679 -30.30 -20.98 -3.26
CA SER A 679 -31.10 -20.23 -2.28
C SER A 679 -31.96 -19.10 -2.86
N GLY A 680 -31.82 -18.81 -4.16
CA GLY A 680 -32.57 -17.78 -4.90
C GLY A 680 -33.26 -18.31 -6.16
N GLY A 681 -33.34 -19.63 -6.35
CA GLY A 681 -33.80 -20.26 -7.60
C GLY A 681 -32.70 -20.33 -8.66
N TYR A 682 -33.03 -20.92 -9.81
CA TYR A 682 -32.09 -21.19 -10.90
C TYR A 682 -32.64 -20.66 -12.22
N ASN A 683 -31.91 -19.75 -12.86
CA ASN A 683 -32.37 -19.08 -14.08
C ASN A 683 -32.07 -19.89 -15.36
N GLY A 684 -31.03 -20.73 -15.34
CA GLY A 684 -30.66 -21.61 -16.45
C GLY A 684 -29.14 -21.83 -16.59
N THR A 685 -28.77 -22.79 -17.43
CA THR A 685 -27.37 -23.06 -17.82
C THR A 685 -27.17 -22.69 -19.27
N SER A 686 -26.12 -21.91 -19.53
CA SER A 686 -25.53 -21.72 -20.85
C SER A 686 -24.30 -22.62 -21.03
N SER A 687 -23.83 -22.79 -22.27
CA SER A 687 -22.48 -23.25 -22.55
C SER A 687 -21.80 -22.31 -23.54
N ALA A 688 -20.50 -22.12 -23.33
CA ALA A 688 -19.62 -21.41 -24.24
C ALA A 688 -18.44 -22.33 -24.61
N SER A 689 -18.04 -22.30 -25.87
CA SER A 689 -16.77 -22.89 -26.34
C SER A 689 -15.80 -21.76 -26.64
N VAL A 690 -14.62 -21.79 -26.03
CA VAL A 690 -13.61 -20.75 -26.18
C VAL A 690 -12.38 -21.39 -26.83
N MET A 691 -11.99 -20.87 -28.00
CA MET A 691 -10.87 -21.42 -28.76
C MET A 691 -9.93 -20.29 -29.23
N PRO A 692 -8.60 -20.46 -29.12
CA PRO A 692 -7.67 -19.54 -29.75
C PRO A 692 -7.75 -19.70 -31.28
N ALA A 693 -7.64 -18.60 -32.01
CA ALA A 693 -7.67 -18.59 -33.46
C ALA A 693 -6.71 -17.56 -34.05
N LYS A 694 -6.01 -17.94 -35.11
CA LYS A 694 -5.31 -16.98 -35.98
C LYS A 694 -6.27 -16.48 -37.04
N VAL A 695 -6.53 -15.19 -37.04
CA VAL A 695 -7.42 -14.52 -38.00
C VAL A 695 -6.58 -13.67 -38.93
N GLU A 696 -6.71 -13.90 -40.23
CA GLU A 696 -6.09 -13.09 -41.26
C GLU A 696 -7.19 -12.34 -42.02
N ALA A 697 -6.99 -11.03 -42.20
CA ALA A 697 -7.87 -10.24 -43.04
C ALA A 697 -7.74 -10.72 -44.49
N ILE A 698 -8.86 -10.86 -45.20
CA ILE A 698 -8.86 -11.31 -46.61
C ILE A 698 -8.03 -10.31 -47.44
N GLY A 699 -6.89 -10.78 -47.98
CA GLY A 699 -5.93 -9.96 -48.74
C GLY A 699 -4.83 -9.27 -47.91
N GLY A 700 -4.79 -9.50 -46.59
CA GLY A 700 -3.66 -9.15 -45.72
C GLY A 700 -2.53 -10.18 -45.81
N ASN A 701 -1.36 -9.81 -45.27
CA ASN A 701 -0.22 -10.73 -45.05
C ASN A 701 0.17 -10.73 -43.56
N ARG A 702 -0.80 -10.41 -42.69
CA ARG A 702 -0.63 -10.28 -41.24
C ARG A 702 -1.71 -11.11 -40.58
N SER A 703 -1.31 -12.17 -39.91
CA SER A 703 -2.16 -12.92 -38.99
C SER A 703 -2.23 -12.21 -37.65
N TYR A 704 -3.43 -12.11 -37.11
CA TYR A 704 -3.69 -11.59 -35.77
C TYR A 704 -4.21 -12.73 -34.89
N ASP A 705 -3.75 -12.78 -33.65
CA ASP A 705 -4.20 -13.78 -32.70
C ASP A 705 -5.48 -13.27 -32.00
N TYR A 706 -6.57 -14.02 -32.14
CA TYR A 706 -7.86 -13.74 -31.51
C TYR A 706 -8.33 -14.94 -30.68
N THR A 707 -9.33 -14.71 -29.83
CA THR A 707 -10.05 -15.79 -29.14
C THR A 707 -11.48 -15.84 -29.67
N LEU A 708 -11.87 -16.97 -30.24
CA LEU A 708 -13.23 -17.22 -30.71
C LEU A 708 -14.09 -17.74 -29.56
N TRP A 709 -15.25 -17.12 -29.37
CA TRP A 709 -16.25 -17.52 -28.39
C TRP A 709 -17.50 -18.00 -29.13
N GLY A 710 -17.71 -19.32 -29.12
CA GLY A 710 -18.97 -19.93 -29.53
C GLY A 710 -19.92 -19.97 -28.33
N VAL A 711 -20.82 -19.01 -28.24
CA VAL A 711 -21.78 -18.88 -27.12
C VAL A 711 -23.19 -19.21 -27.58
N ASP A 712 -24.03 -19.68 -26.67
CA ASP A 712 -25.44 -19.88 -26.98
C ASP A 712 -26.27 -18.59 -26.88
N ASN A 713 -27.45 -18.60 -27.49
CA ASN A 713 -28.36 -17.46 -27.43
C ASN A 713 -28.86 -17.17 -26.02
N PHE A 714 -28.92 -18.18 -25.14
CA PHE A 714 -29.32 -17.96 -23.75
C PHE A 714 -28.30 -17.08 -23.02
N LEU A 715 -27.00 -17.30 -23.19
CA LEU A 715 -25.95 -16.42 -22.66
C LEU A 715 -26.10 -15.03 -23.21
N ILE A 716 -26.25 -14.88 -24.53
CA ILE A 716 -26.37 -13.56 -25.16
C ILE A 716 -27.59 -12.79 -24.62
N GLN A 717 -28.70 -13.48 -24.35
CA GLN A 717 -29.95 -12.85 -23.90
C GLN A 717 -29.99 -12.58 -22.39
N THR A 718 -29.30 -13.39 -21.58
CA THR A 718 -29.31 -13.28 -20.11
C THR A 718 -28.11 -12.52 -19.57
N ASN A 719 -27.03 -12.46 -20.34
CA ASN A 719 -25.80 -11.77 -19.96
C ASN A 719 -25.90 -10.28 -20.32
N GLN A 720 -25.33 -9.43 -19.46
CA GLN A 720 -25.40 -7.98 -19.57
C GLN A 720 -24.23 -7.37 -20.37
N TYR A 721 -23.34 -8.17 -20.96
CA TYR A 721 -22.29 -7.66 -21.83
C TYR A 721 -22.89 -6.95 -23.06
N GLY A 722 -22.74 -5.63 -23.11
CA GLY A 722 -23.05 -4.83 -24.30
C GLY A 722 -21.88 -4.85 -25.29
N PHE A 723 -22.18 -4.91 -26.59
CA PHE A 723 -21.17 -4.68 -27.63
C PHE A 723 -20.94 -3.17 -27.78
N THR A 724 -19.79 -2.68 -27.33
CA THR A 724 -19.35 -1.31 -27.62
C THR A 724 -18.62 -1.29 -28.95
N SER A 725 -19.23 -0.69 -30.00
CA SER A 725 -18.50 -0.41 -31.24
C SER A 725 -17.59 0.80 -31.01
N PHE A 726 -16.28 0.59 -31.02
CA PHE A 726 -15.31 1.68 -31.20
C PHE A 726 -15.22 2.00 -32.69
N LEU A 727 -16.23 2.70 -33.20
CA LEU A 727 -16.21 3.32 -34.54
C LEU A 727 -16.10 4.83 -34.40
#